data_AF-A0A929GY18-F1
#
_entry.id   AF-A0A929GY18-F1
#
_cell.length_a   1.000
_cell.length_b   1.000
_cell.length_c   1.000
_cell.angle_alpha   90.00
_cell.angle_beta   90.00
_cell.angle_gamma   90.00
#
_symmetry.space_group_name_H-M   'P 1'
#
loop_
_entity.id
_entity.type
_entity.pdbx_description
1 polymer ?
#
loop_
_entity_poly.entity_id
_entity_poly.type
_entity_poly.pdbx_seq_one_letter_code
_entity_poly.pdbx_strand_id
1 'polypeptide(L)'
;MEMNKGIIKITASILLLGCCLMACAPKVYVTKDESDRIAKELEIDERKIRDSFAEAEKAFNDGETDRAMETFAAFVSKYPEADLADDAYFRMGEIFIKNDDVDSAVKSFEKVVTDYVGSDVFVEAKYRLALAYFKRGDYNDAIQSLKSLLENSLDKRRKVAVLSTIADAHLNLGMNMDALKGYEDALEEKPEEEIEKKIKKRVASIIENRLGKEELNQVPVLYRGSYVGEYGSYALIEGLVDEGNYEEGKKEINKFLSETDRDEMKIKGNDLLQVIVQRMDVQANTVGCILPLSGNYEAYGKKVLRGVQLAAGVFGQSQGLPINLIIKDSMGDPEVAVQAVNELVTEDRVVAIIGPLISSVAEASALKAQELGVPMIALSKKFGIPETGDYVFRNFLTNRHQTKSLAKYVVNRLGIKKFAILYPRDSYGEELMNLFWNDINLLGGEIVGIEGYESGQNDFGKEIKRLVGMDKVNARQEEEKPEEERLKPVIDFDAIFIPDSYEKAGLIAPHLAYNDVEGIRLLGTNSWNSPKLISIGEGYVEDAIFPSGFYPGSMRESTLTFNTSFESSFGEKPDILEAMAYDATRMVVDIIKTDKARSRIEMRNSLFMLETFDGATGMTTVTESGDVDKIIFILTVKKGEIVEVEDAQALHDASALKTEETPLIQ
;
A
#
# COMPACT_ATOMS: atom_id res chain seq x y z
N MET A 1 -0.43 15.37 -99.30
CA MET A 1 -1.79 15.94 -99.25
C MET A 1 -2.74 14.76 -99.18
N GLU A 2 -3.01 14.17 -98.00
CA GLU A 2 -3.87 14.71 -96.92
C GLU A 2 -5.21 15.20 -97.49
N MET A 3 -6.39 14.77 -97.04
CA MET A 3 -6.86 14.29 -95.73
C MET A 3 -8.20 13.56 -95.99
N ASN A 4 -8.38 12.30 -95.65
CA ASN A 4 -8.91 11.79 -94.38
C ASN A 4 -10.25 12.42 -93.91
N LYS A 5 -11.31 11.60 -93.85
CA LYS A 5 -12.03 11.28 -92.61
C LYS A 5 -13.07 10.18 -92.83
N GLY A 6 -12.68 8.98 -92.40
CA GLY A 6 -13.57 7.88 -92.08
C GLY A 6 -14.25 8.08 -90.73
N ILE A 7 -15.40 7.42 -90.61
CA ILE A 7 -16.36 7.38 -89.51
C ILE A 7 -15.75 6.67 -88.29
N ILE A 8 -15.82 7.29 -87.10
CA ILE A 8 -15.54 6.65 -85.82
C ILE A 8 -16.87 6.47 -85.08
N LYS A 9 -17.23 5.21 -84.81
CA LYS A 9 -18.31 4.81 -83.91
C LYS A 9 -17.83 4.99 -82.47
N ILE A 10 -18.53 5.82 -81.68
CA ILE A 10 -18.45 5.79 -80.22
C ILE A 10 -19.57 4.84 -79.75
N THR A 11 -19.18 3.69 -79.21
CA THR A 11 -20.08 2.81 -78.44
C THR A 11 -20.07 3.27 -76.99
N ALA A 12 -21.16 3.88 -76.56
CA ALA A 12 -21.50 4.03 -75.15
C ALA A 12 -21.92 2.65 -74.59
N SER A 13 -21.23 2.17 -73.57
CA SER A 13 -21.64 1.00 -72.79
C SER A 13 -22.55 1.46 -71.66
N ILE A 14 -23.85 1.55 -71.96
CA ILE A 14 -24.93 1.44 -70.98
C ILE A 14 -25.57 0.06 -71.22
N LEU A 15 -25.31 -0.88 -70.32
CA LEU A 15 -25.99 -2.17 -70.13
C LEU A 15 -25.85 -2.42 -68.61
N LEU A 16 -26.88 -2.66 -67.79
CA LEU A 16 -28.16 -3.33 -67.98
C LEU A 16 -29.20 -2.73 -67.01
N LEU A 17 -30.43 -2.47 -67.47
CA LEU A 17 -31.64 -3.16 -67.00
C LEU A 17 -32.84 -2.75 -67.86
N GLY A 18 -33.59 -3.73 -68.38
CA GLY A 18 -34.99 -3.56 -68.75
C GLY A 18 -35.33 -3.48 -70.24
N CYS A 19 -35.25 -4.62 -70.95
CA CYS A 19 -36.07 -4.87 -72.14
C CYS A 19 -37.56 -4.71 -71.81
N CYS A 20 -38.25 -3.80 -72.50
CA CYS A 20 -39.55 -3.98 -73.17
C CYS A 20 -40.24 -2.63 -73.40
N LEU A 21 -40.24 -2.17 -74.66
CA LEU A 21 -41.36 -1.57 -75.42
C LEU A 21 -40.77 -0.67 -76.52
N MET A 22 -40.99 -1.09 -77.76
CA MET A 22 -40.63 -0.32 -78.95
C MET A 22 -41.53 0.90 -79.12
N ALA A 23 -40.94 1.90 -79.78
CA ALA A 23 -41.55 2.92 -80.63
C ALA A 23 -42.14 4.17 -79.95
N CYS A 24 -41.25 5.14 -79.67
CA CYS A 24 -41.27 6.50 -80.25
C CYS A 24 -40.30 7.42 -79.48
N ALA A 25 -38.99 7.18 -79.62
CA ALA A 25 -37.99 8.19 -79.30
C ALA A 25 -37.44 8.75 -80.63
N PRO A 26 -37.42 10.08 -80.85
CA PRO A 26 -36.80 10.62 -82.05
C PRO A 26 -35.31 10.23 -82.06
N LYS A 27 -34.80 9.77 -83.20
CA LYS A 27 -33.35 9.65 -83.39
C LYS A 27 -32.74 11.04 -83.23
N VAL A 28 -32.09 11.28 -82.09
CA VAL A 28 -31.30 12.48 -81.87
C VAL A 28 -30.03 12.34 -82.71
N TYR A 29 -30.00 13.03 -83.84
CA TYR A 29 -28.79 13.19 -84.63
C TYR A 29 -28.02 14.36 -84.05
N VAL A 30 -27.08 14.08 -83.15
CA VAL A 30 -26.12 15.09 -82.68
C VAL A 30 -25.22 15.44 -83.87
N THR A 31 -25.27 16.69 -84.32
CA THR A 31 -24.39 17.16 -85.39
C THR A 31 -22.94 17.16 -84.91
N LYS A 32 -21.97 17.05 -85.82
CA LYS A 32 -20.55 17.08 -85.44
C LYS A 32 -20.18 18.35 -84.67
N ASP A 33 -20.77 19.50 -85.02
CA ASP A 33 -20.61 20.77 -84.30
C ASP A 33 -21.19 20.73 -82.88
N GLU A 34 -22.34 20.08 -82.67
CA GLU A 34 -22.91 19.89 -81.32
C GLU A 34 -22.08 18.92 -80.49
N SER A 35 -21.56 17.86 -81.10
CA SER A 35 -20.65 16.91 -80.44
C SER A 35 -19.34 17.60 -80.02
N ASP A 36 -18.75 18.42 -80.88
CA ASP A 36 -17.52 19.17 -80.60
C ASP A 36 -17.75 20.25 -79.54
N ARG A 37 -18.95 20.86 -79.51
CA ARG A 37 -19.34 21.84 -78.49
C ARG A 37 -19.57 21.18 -77.12
N ILE A 38 -20.29 20.05 -77.07
CA ILE A 38 -20.51 19.29 -75.83
C ILE A 38 -19.18 18.78 -75.27
N ALA A 39 -18.28 18.27 -76.13
CA ALA A 39 -16.94 17.85 -75.71
C ALA A 39 -16.13 19.01 -75.13
N LYS A 40 -16.17 20.19 -75.74
CA LYS A 40 -15.48 21.39 -75.24
C LYS A 40 -16.09 21.92 -73.94
N GLU A 41 -17.41 21.80 -73.77
CA GLU A 41 -18.11 22.20 -72.56
C GLU A 41 -17.80 21.25 -71.40
N LEU A 42 -17.73 19.94 -71.65
CA LEU A 42 -17.24 18.92 -70.70
C LEU A 42 -15.75 19.14 -70.33
N GLU A 43 -14.88 19.45 -71.29
CA GLU A 43 -13.46 19.78 -71.02
C GLU A 43 -13.30 21.04 -70.15
N ILE A 44 -14.15 22.05 -70.36
CA ILE A 44 -14.15 23.27 -69.54
C ILE A 44 -14.64 22.96 -68.13
N ASP A 45 -15.60 22.06 -67.96
CA ASP A 45 -16.13 21.65 -66.66
C ASP A 45 -15.10 20.82 -65.87
N GLU A 46 -14.45 19.83 -66.50
CA GLU A 46 -13.35 19.08 -65.90
C GLU A 46 -12.19 19.97 -65.46
N ARG A 47 -11.81 20.96 -66.28
CA ARG A 47 -10.75 21.92 -65.90
C ARG A 47 -11.15 22.72 -64.66
N LYS A 48 -12.40 23.20 -64.58
CA LYS A 48 -12.88 23.96 -63.42
C LYS A 48 -12.93 23.11 -62.14
N ILE A 49 -13.27 21.83 -62.25
CA ILE A 49 -13.24 20.88 -61.13
C ILE A 49 -11.79 20.75 -60.64
N ARG A 50 -10.84 20.45 -61.54
CA ARG A 50 -9.41 20.30 -61.18
C ARG A 50 -8.82 21.58 -60.57
N ASP A 51 -9.10 22.74 -61.17
CA ASP A 51 -8.59 24.03 -60.67
C ASP A 51 -9.14 24.33 -59.26
N SER A 52 -10.42 24.04 -59.01
CA SER A 52 -11.05 24.23 -57.71
C SER A 52 -10.49 23.30 -56.63
N PHE A 53 -10.19 22.05 -56.98
CA PHE A 53 -9.55 21.11 -56.07
C PHE A 53 -8.10 21.52 -55.77
N ALA A 54 -7.34 21.91 -56.80
CA ALA A 54 -5.95 22.33 -56.66
C ALA A 54 -5.78 23.56 -55.76
N GLU A 55 -6.76 24.49 -55.75
CA GLU A 55 -6.76 25.60 -54.81
C GLU A 55 -6.88 25.13 -53.35
N ALA A 56 -7.79 24.18 -53.09
CA ALA A 56 -7.99 23.62 -51.76
C ALA A 56 -6.76 22.81 -51.30
N GLU A 57 -6.20 21.99 -52.19
CA GLU A 57 -4.99 21.21 -51.93
C GLU A 57 -3.77 22.12 -51.66
N LYS A 58 -3.65 23.23 -52.39
CA LYS A 58 -2.61 24.22 -52.12
C LYS A 58 -2.73 24.81 -50.72
N ALA A 59 -3.92 25.26 -50.32
CA ALA A 59 -4.15 25.79 -48.98
C ALA A 59 -3.80 24.76 -47.88
N PHE A 60 -4.13 23.49 -48.09
CA PHE A 60 -3.77 22.40 -47.19
C PHE A 60 -2.25 22.21 -47.08
N ASN A 61 -1.55 22.19 -48.21
CA ASN A 61 -0.09 22.05 -48.29
C ASN A 61 0.66 23.26 -47.69
N ASP A 62 0.09 24.46 -47.82
CA ASP A 62 0.61 25.70 -47.23
C ASP A 62 0.34 25.76 -45.70
N GLY A 63 -0.41 24.80 -45.15
CA GLY A 63 -0.74 24.71 -43.73
C GLY A 63 -1.87 25.63 -43.28
N GLU A 64 -2.55 26.30 -44.21
CA GLU A 64 -3.69 27.19 -43.99
C GLU A 64 -4.97 26.37 -43.73
N THR A 65 -5.07 25.72 -42.57
CA THR A 65 -6.12 24.71 -42.28
C THR A 65 -7.55 25.22 -42.39
N ASP A 66 -7.82 26.45 -41.94
CA ASP A 66 -9.18 27.03 -41.98
C ASP A 66 -9.60 27.30 -43.42
N ARG A 67 -8.71 27.91 -44.21
CA ARG A 67 -8.93 28.17 -45.63
C ARG A 67 -9.05 26.87 -46.42
N ALA A 68 -8.20 25.88 -46.11
CA ALA A 68 -8.27 24.56 -46.73
C ALA A 68 -9.64 23.91 -46.48
N MET A 69 -10.12 23.94 -45.24
CA MET A 69 -11.43 23.41 -44.87
C MET A 69 -12.57 24.12 -45.61
N GLU A 70 -12.56 25.46 -45.64
CA GLU A 70 -13.56 26.25 -46.37
C GLU A 70 -13.57 25.91 -47.86
N THR A 71 -12.39 25.79 -48.47
CA THR A 71 -12.25 25.54 -49.90
C THR A 71 -12.63 24.11 -50.27
N PHE A 72 -12.25 23.11 -49.46
CA PHE A 72 -12.71 21.72 -49.65
C PHE A 72 -14.22 21.57 -49.44
N ALA A 73 -14.79 22.21 -48.42
CA ALA A 73 -16.24 22.20 -48.18
C ALA A 73 -17.01 22.83 -49.36
N ALA A 74 -16.51 23.95 -49.89
CA ALA A 74 -17.06 24.57 -51.10
C ALA A 74 -16.94 23.66 -52.33
N PHE A 75 -15.81 22.95 -52.47
CA PHE A 75 -15.59 22.00 -53.56
C PHE A 75 -16.60 20.86 -53.54
N VAL A 76 -16.75 20.14 -52.42
CA VAL A 76 -17.67 18.98 -52.33
C VAL A 76 -19.14 19.39 -52.37
N SER A 77 -19.47 20.62 -51.97
CA SER A 77 -20.82 21.18 -52.12
C SER A 77 -21.17 21.47 -53.59
N LYS A 78 -20.18 21.94 -54.36
CA LYS A 78 -20.36 22.32 -55.76
C LYS A 78 -20.22 21.14 -56.73
N TYR A 79 -19.35 20.18 -56.42
CA TYR A 79 -19.03 19.04 -57.28
C TYR A 79 -19.09 17.71 -56.50
N PRO A 80 -20.26 17.33 -55.95
CA PRO A 80 -20.39 16.15 -55.08
C PRO A 80 -20.17 14.80 -55.77
N GLU A 81 -20.23 14.75 -57.11
CA GLU A 81 -20.07 13.52 -57.90
C GLU A 81 -18.73 13.50 -58.67
N ALA A 82 -17.82 14.45 -58.39
CA ALA A 82 -16.54 14.51 -59.06
C ALA A 82 -15.61 13.39 -58.56
N ASP A 83 -14.76 12.86 -59.45
CA ASP A 83 -13.74 11.85 -59.13
C ASP A 83 -12.73 12.28 -58.05
N LEU A 84 -12.68 13.58 -57.70
CA LEU A 84 -11.80 14.14 -56.64
C LEU A 84 -12.56 14.46 -55.34
N ALA A 85 -13.86 14.17 -55.27
CA ALA A 85 -14.68 14.47 -54.10
C ALA A 85 -14.30 13.58 -52.91
N ASP A 86 -13.89 12.34 -53.15
CA ASP A 86 -13.35 11.42 -52.15
C ASP A 86 -12.04 11.93 -51.53
N ASP A 87 -11.09 12.41 -52.33
CA ASP A 87 -9.86 13.05 -51.86
C ASP A 87 -10.17 14.28 -51.01
N ALA A 88 -11.15 15.10 -51.42
CA ALA A 88 -11.55 16.28 -50.67
C ALA A 88 -12.15 15.90 -49.31
N TYR A 89 -13.07 14.92 -49.25
CA TYR A 89 -13.61 14.42 -47.98
C TYR A 89 -12.52 13.80 -47.10
N PHE A 90 -11.57 13.06 -47.70
CA PHE A 90 -10.44 12.49 -46.98
C PHE A 90 -9.57 13.59 -46.33
N ARG A 91 -9.20 14.63 -47.09
CA ARG A 91 -8.42 15.78 -46.58
C ARG A 91 -9.17 16.54 -45.50
N MET A 92 -10.48 16.76 -45.66
CA MET A 92 -11.31 17.36 -44.61
C MET A 92 -11.24 16.54 -43.31
N GLY A 93 -11.35 15.22 -43.40
CA GLY A 93 -11.18 14.33 -42.25
C GLY A 93 -9.82 14.48 -41.55
N GLU A 94 -8.73 14.57 -42.32
CA GLU A 94 -7.38 14.80 -41.77
C GLU A 94 -7.27 16.13 -41.03
N ILE A 95 -7.85 17.21 -41.59
CA ILE A 95 -7.89 18.52 -40.94
C ILE A 95 -8.69 18.46 -39.63
N PHE A 96 -9.86 17.80 -39.65
CA PHE A 96 -10.69 17.66 -38.45
C PHE A 96 -9.97 16.90 -37.32
N ILE A 97 -9.25 15.82 -37.65
CA ILE A 97 -8.40 15.11 -36.67
C ILE A 97 -7.32 16.01 -36.08
N LYS A 98 -6.66 16.82 -36.92
CA LYS A 98 -5.64 17.78 -36.49
C LYS A 98 -6.20 18.86 -35.56
N ASN A 99 -7.45 19.25 -35.78
CA ASN A 99 -8.19 20.23 -34.97
C ASN A 99 -8.90 19.61 -33.76
N ASP A 100 -8.68 18.31 -33.48
CA ASP A 100 -9.32 17.56 -32.40
C ASP A 100 -10.86 17.43 -32.51
N ASP A 101 -11.44 17.76 -33.68
CA ASP A 101 -12.86 17.58 -33.98
C ASP A 101 -13.11 16.16 -34.51
N VAL A 102 -13.14 15.20 -33.60
CA VAL A 102 -13.24 13.77 -33.95
C VAL A 102 -14.58 13.43 -34.61
N ASP A 103 -15.67 14.09 -34.21
CA ASP A 103 -17.01 13.82 -34.77
C ASP A 103 -17.13 14.22 -36.23
N SER A 104 -16.60 15.39 -36.57
CA SER A 104 -16.58 15.83 -37.98
C SER A 104 -15.62 14.98 -38.80
N ALA A 105 -14.49 14.55 -38.22
CA ALA A 105 -13.57 13.63 -38.89
C ALA A 105 -14.22 12.29 -39.23
N VAL A 106 -14.95 11.68 -38.27
CA VAL A 106 -15.69 10.43 -38.51
C VAL A 106 -16.65 10.60 -39.68
N LYS A 107 -17.48 11.65 -39.69
CA LYS A 107 -18.44 11.90 -40.77
C LYS A 107 -17.75 12.06 -42.13
N SER A 108 -16.63 12.78 -42.18
CA SER A 108 -15.86 12.98 -43.41
C SER A 108 -15.28 11.67 -43.93
N PHE A 109 -14.69 10.83 -43.08
CA PHE A 109 -14.14 9.54 -43.51
C PHE A 109 -15.23 8.52 -43.83
N GLU A 110 -16.34 8.48 -43.08
CA GLU A 110 -17.51 7.66 -43.39
C GLU A 110 -18.01 7.94 -44.79
N LYS A 111 -18.10 9.23 -45.18
CA LYS A 111 -18.53 9.63 -46.52
C LYS A 111 -17.69 8.98 -47.63
N VAL A 112 -16.36 8.92 -47.44
CA VAL A 112 -15.45 8.23 -48.37
C VAL A 112 -15.75 6.74 -48.40
N VAL A 113 -15.90 6.11 -47.23
CA VAL A 113 -16.08 4.66 -47.10
C VAL A 113 -17.45 4.19 -47.58
N THR A 114 -18.50 5.02 -47.52
CA THR A 114 -19.85 4.65 -47.95
C THR A 114 -20.10 4.94 -49.43
N ASP A 115 -19.66 6.09 -49.92
CA ASP A 115 -20.10 6.60 -51.22
C ASP A 115 -19.06 6.35 -52.32
N TYR A 116 -17.78 6.21 -51.95
CA TYR A 116 -16.65 6.10 -52.89
C TYR A 116 -15.91 4.76 -52.74
N VAL A 117 -16.68 3.67 -52.72
CA VAL A 117 -16.14 2.31 -52.59
C VAL A 117 -15.20 1.98 -53.75
N GLY A 118 -13.95 1.66 -53.44
CA GLY A 118 -12.94 1.27 -54.42
C GLY A 118 -12.08 2.41 -54.97
N SER A 119 -12.21 3.62 -54.44
CA SER A 119 -11.31 4.73 -54.78
C SER A 119 -9.89 4.54 -54.22
N ASP A 120 -8.93 5.30 -54.75
CA ASP A 120 -7.51 5.18 -54.37
C ASP A 120 -7.29 5.50 -52.87
N VAL A 121 -8.10 6.40 -52.30
CA VAL A 121 -8.05 6.77 -50.87
C VAL A 121 -8.89 5.85 -49.98
N PHE A 122 -9.72 4.97 -50.54
CA PHE A 122 -10.70 4.17 -49.80
C PHE A 122 -10.09 3.38 -48.61
N VAL A 123 -8.97 2.70 -48.83
CA VAL A 123 -8.32 1.88 -47.80
C VAL A 123 -7.72 2.74 -46.68
N GLU A 124 -7.09 3.86 -47.04
CA GLU A 124 -6.53 4.80 -46.07
C GLU A 124 -7.65 5.51 -45.29
N ALA A 125 -8.72 5.94 -45.96
CA ALA A 125 -9.89 6.54 -45.33
C ALA A 125 -10.53 5.58 -44.31
N LYS A 126 -10.65 4.29 -44.66
CA LYS A 126 -11.16 3.26 -43.76
C LYS A 126 -10.27 3.04 -42.53
N TYR A 127 -8.95 3.11 -42.69
CA TYR A 127 -8.02 3.07 -41.57
C TYR A 127 -8.16 4.31 -40.68
N ARG A 128 -8.20 5.51 -41.27
CA ARG A 128 -8.36 6.78 -40.53
C ARG A 128 -9.70 6.86 -39.81
N LEU A 129 -10.77 6.37 -40.41
CA LEU A 129 -12.08 6.23 -39.78
C LEU A 129 -11.99 5.37 -38.52
N ALA A 130 -11.32 4.22 -38.60
CA ALA A 130 -11.19 3.33 -37.45
C ALA A 130 -10.36 3.95 -36.31
N LEU A 131 -9.31 4.70 -36.64
CA LEU A 131 -8.56 5.48 -35.64
C LEU A 131 -9.40 6.62 -35.04
N ALA A 132 -10.27 7.24 -35.84
CA ALA A 132 -11.19 8.27 -35.37
C ALA A 132 -12.22 7.67 -34.39
N TYR A 133 -12.81 6.51 -34.71
CA TYR A 133 -13.66 5.76 -33.77
C TYR A 133 -12.93 5.45 -32.46
N PHE A 134 -11.70 4.96 -32.55
CA PHE A 134 -10.88 4.68 -31.37
C PHE A 134 -10.68 5.94 -30.51
N LYS A 135 -10.35 7.08 -31.14
CA LYS A 135 -10.14 8.36 -30.43
C LYS A 135 -11.43 8.89 -29.82
N ARG A 136 -12.58 8.64 -30.43
CA ARG A 136 -13.91 9.02 -29.91
C ARG A 136 -14.36 8.14 -28.73
N GLY A 137 -13.79 6.95 -28.58
CA GLY A 137 -14.18 5.95 -27.58
C GLY A 137 -15.11 4.85 -28.11
N ASP A 138 -15.37 4.83 -29.43
CA ASP A 138 -16.20 3.83 -30.09
C ASP A 138 -15.38 2.58 -30.42
N TYR A 139 -14.93 1.88 -29.38
CA TYR A 139 -13.95 0.80 -29.53
C TYR A 139 -14.47 -0.39 -30.36
N ASN A 140 -15.75 -0.72 -30.26
CA ASN A 140 -16.33 -1.82 -31.04
C ASN A 140 -16.33 -1.52 -32.55
N ASP A 141 -16.72 -0.31 -32.93
CA ASP A 141 -16.71 0.14 -34.33
C ASP A 141 -15.27 0.21 -34.86
N ALA A 142 -14.34 0.73 -34.05
CA ALA A 142 -12.91 0.70 -34.37
C ALA A 142 -12.41 -0.72 -34.63
N ILE A 143 -12.71 -1.68 -33.74
CA ILE A 143 -12.29 -3.09 -33.88
C ILE A 143 -12.88 -3.70 -35.14
N GLN A 144 -14.17 -3.50 -35.43
CA GLN A 144 -14.81 -4.05 -36.62
C GLN A 144 -14.19 -3.49 -37.90
N SER A 145 -14.01 -2.17 -37.98
CA SER A 145 -13.37 -1.51 -39.12
C SER A 145 -11.93 -1.99 -39.32
N LEU A 146 -11.13 -2.09 -38.24
CA LEU A 146 -9.75 -2.55 -38.27
C LEU A 146 -9.63 -4.03 -38.70
N LYS A 147 -10.49 -4.92 -38.18
CA LYS A 147 -10.49 -6.34 -38.58
C LYS A 147 -10.74 -6.52 -40.08
N SER A 148 -11.66 -5.75 -40.64
CA SER A 148 -11.93 -5.80 -42.08
C SER A 148 -10.80 -5.23 -42.96
N LEU A 149 -9.83 -4.52 -42.37
CA LEU A 149 -8.60 -4.12 -43.09
C LEU A 149 -7.57 -5.26 -43.15
N LEU A 150 -7.56 -6.15 -42.15
CA LEU A 150 -6.67 -7.31 -42.11
C LEU A 150 -7.03 -8.38 -43.16
N GLU A 151 -8.25 -8.34 -43.71
CA GLU A 151 -8.68 -9.20 -44.81
C GLU A 151 -8.01 -8.85 -46.15
N ASN A 152 -7.44 -7.64 -46.26
CA ASN A 152 -6.71 -7.17 -47.43
C ASN A 152 -5.19 -7.27 -47.23
N SER A 153 -4.41 -7.25 -48.33
CA SER A 153 -2.95 -7.25 -48.24
C SER A 153 -2.43 -5.91 -47.70
N LEU A 154 -2.11 -5.88 -46.41
CA LEU A 154 -1.38 -4.77 -45.78
C LEU A 154 0.11 -5.04 -45.78
N ASP A 155 0.93 -3.99 -45.86
CA ASP A 155 2.34 -4.13 -45.51
C ASP A 155 2.48 -4.44 -44.02
N LYS A 156 3.61 -5.05 -43.67
CA LYS A 156 3.91 -5.50 -42.31
C LYS A 156 3.79 -4.39 -41.26
N ARG A 157 4.25 -3.17 -41.54
CA ARG A 157 4.21 -2.06 -40.58
C ARG A 157 2.76 -1.65 -40.31
N ARG A 158 1.93 -1.56 -41.36
CA ARG A 158 0.50 -1.28 -41.21
C ARG A 158 -0.23 -2.40 -40.48
N LYS A 159 0.08 -3.66 -40.78
CA LYS A 159 -0.54 -4.81 -40.10
C LYS A 159 -0.29 -4.80 -38.60
N VAL A 160 0.95 -4.54 -38.17
CA VAL A 160 1.31 -4.38 -36.75
C VAL A 160 0.51 -3.24 -36.10
N ALA A 161 0.42 -2.08 -36.76
CA ALA A 161 -0.31 -0.93 -36.23
C ALA A 161 -1.80 -1.22 -36.04
N VAL A 162 -2.42 -1.89 -37.02
CA VAL A 162 -3.83 -2.33 -36.95
C VAL A 162 -4.04 -3.31 -35.79
N LEU A 163 -3.21 -4.34 -35.68
CA LEU A 163 -3.31 -5.34 -34.59
C LEU A 163 -3.11 -4.72 -33.21
N SER A 164 -2.11 -3.83 -33.07
CA SER A 164 -1.85 -3.11 -31.82
C SER A 164 -3.01 -2.19 -31.44
N THR A 165 -3.66 -1.54 -32.41
CA THR A 165 -4.81 -0.67 -32.15
C THR A 165 -6.05 -1.48 -31.76
N ILE A 166 -6.27 -2.66 -32.36
CA ILE A 166 -7.31 -3.60 -31.92
C ILE A 166 -7.06 -4.03 -30.48
N ALA A 167 -5.80 -4.36 -30.14
CA ALA A 167 -5.42 -4.72 -28.78
C ALA A 167 -5.66 -3.59 -27.77
N ASP A 168 -5.27 -2.35 -28.12
CA ASP A 168 -5.55 -1.16 -27.32
C ASP A 168 -7.07 -0.95 -27.13
N ALA A 169 -7.88 -1.24 -28.16
CA ALA A 169 -9.34 -1.09 -28.09
C ALA A 169 -9.96 -2.12 -27.13
N HIS A 170 -9.55 -3.39 -27.22
CA HIS A 170 -9.94 -4.42 -26.25
C HIS A 170 -9.52 -4.04 -24.83
N LEU A 171 -8.32 -3.47 -24.66
CA LEU A 171 -7.81 -3.05 -23.36
C LEU A 171 -8.66 -1.93 -22.73
N ASN A 172 -9.16 -0.98 -23.54
CA ASN A 172 -10.06 0.07 -23.07
C ASN A 172 -11.47 -0.46 -22.77
N LEU A 173 -11.88 -1.57 -23.39
CA LEU A 173 -13.12 -2.29 -23.08
C LEU A 173 -13.00 -3.21 -21.86
N GLY A 174 -11.81 -3.32 -21.24
CA GLY A 174 -11.54 -4.24 -20.12
C GLY A 174 -11.37 -5.71 -20.54
N MET A 175 -11.27 -5.99 -21.85
CA MET A 175 -11.08 -7.32 -22.40
C MET A 175 -9.59 -7.67 -22.44
N ASN A 176 -9.00 -7.91 -21.27
CA ASN A 176 -7.54 -8.07 -21.11
C ASN A 176 -6.97 -9.24 -21.92
N MET A 177 -7.67 -10.39 -21.95
CA MET A 177 -7.21 -11.57 -22.70
C MET A 177 -7.23 -11.34 -24.22
N ASP A 178 -8.25 -10.65 -24.74
CA ASP A 178 -8.32 -10.28 -26.15
C ASP A 178 -7.28 -9.21 -26.53
N ALA A 179 -6.94 -8.32 -25.60
CA ALA A 179 -5.84 -7.38 -25.78
C ALA A 179 -4.49 -8.12 -25.87
N LEU A 180 -4.22 -9.08 -24.98
CA LEU A 180 -3.01 -9.92 -25.05
C LEU A 180 -2.91 -10.67 -26.38
N LYS A 181 -4.04 -11.22 -26.86
CA LYS A 181 -4.07 -11.87 -28.17
C LYS A 181 -3.68 -10.91 -29.30
N GLY A 182 -4.26 -9.71 -29.33
CA GLY A 182 -3.95 -8.74 -30.38
C GLY A 182 -2.48 -8.27 -30.35
N TYR A 183 -1.88 -8.14 -29.17
CA TYR A 183 -0.45 -7.84 -29.05
C TYR A 183 0.44 -9.02 -29.43
N GLU A 184 0.04 -10.25 -29.12
CA GLU A 184 0.75 -11.45 -29.57
C GLU A 184 0.75 -11.53 -31.10
N ASP A 185 -0.42 -11.40 -31.73
CA ASP A 185 -0.56 -11.36 -33.19
C ASP A 185 0.34 -10.24 -33.79
N ALA A 186 0.45 -9.09 -33.11
CA ALA A 186 1.32 -7.99 -33.54
C ALA A 186 2.82 -8.30 -33.39
N LEU A 187 3.23 -9.06 -32.37
CA LEU A 187 4.61 -9.49 -32.15
C LEU A 187 5.03 -10.58 -33.15
N GLU A 188 4.11 -11.47 -33.55
CA GLU A 188 4.37 -12.50 -34.57
C GLU A 188 4.76 -11.90 -35.93
N GLU A 189 4.27 -10.70 -36.23
CA GLU A 189 4.68 -9.94 -37.41
C GLU A 189 6.13 -9.44 -37.36
N LYS A 190 6.84 -9.60 -36.23
CA LYS A 190 8.24 -9.18 -35.99
C LYS A 190 8.44 -7.68 -36.22
N PRO A 191 7.77 -6.80 -35.46
CA PRO A 191 7.83 -5.37 -35.68
C PRO A 191 9.25 -4.80 -35.50
N GLU A 192 9.45 -3.54 -35.90
CA GLU A 192 10.70 -2.83 -35.61
C GLU A 192 10.92 -2.71 -34.09
N GLU A 193 12.19 -2.72 -33.65
CA GLU A 193 12.58 -2.81 -32.24
C GLU A 193 11.86 -1.82 -31.32
N GLU A 194 11.71 -0.56 -31.74
CA GLU A 194 11.01 0.46 -30.95
C GLU A 194 9.50 0.17 -30.79
N ILE A 195 8.87 -0.43 -31.80
CA ILE A 195 7.45 -0.82 -31.74
C ILE A 195 7.31 -2.10 -30.92
N GLU A 196 8.21 -3.07 -31.12
CA GLU A 196 8.27 -4.31 -30.34
C GLU A 196 8.36 -4.00 -28.84
N LYS A 197 9.28 -3.11 -28.45
CA LYS A 197 9.46 -2.68 -27.06
C LYS A 197 8.22 -2.03 -26.47
N LYS A 198 7.48 -1.23 -27.26
CA LYS A 198 6.21 -0.63 -26.82
C LYS A 198 5.14 -1.70 -26.59
N ILE A 199 5.02 -2.66 -27.49
CA ILE A 199 4.05 -3.77 -27.36
C ILE A 199 4.39 -4.63 -26.14
N LYS A 200 5.67 -5.01 -25.97
CA LYS A 200 6.13 -5.78 -24.80
C LYS A 200 5.84 -5.07 -23.48
N LYS A 201 6.03 -3.75 -23.40
CA LYS A 201 5.65 -2.95 -22.23
C LYS A 201 4.14 -2.98 -21.94
N ARG A 202 3.30 -2.98 -22.97
CA ARG A 202 1.84 -3.11 -22.81
C ARG A 202 1.45 -4.50 -22.30
N VAL A 203 2.04 -5.55 -22.86
CA VAL A 203 1.87 -6.94 -22.40
C VAL A 203 2.23 -7.08 -20.92
N ALA A 204 3.43 -6.62 -20.53
CA ALA A 204 3.87 -6.63 -19.14
C ALA A 204 2.87 -5.93 -18.22
N SER A 205 2.46 -4.71 -18.60
CA SER A 205 1.51 -3.92 -17.81
C SER A 205 0.15 -4.62 -17.63
N ILE A 206 -0.35 -5.33 -18.64
CA ILE A 206 -1.60 -6.11 -18.54
C ILE A 206 -1.42 -7.27 -17.56
N ILE A 207 -0.36 -8.06 -17.75
CA ILE A 207 -0.10 -9.26 -16.95
C ILE A 207 0.09 -8.91 -15.47
N GLU A 208 0.85 -7.86 -15.17
CA GLU A 208 1.19 -7.46 -13.80
C GLU A 208 0.06 -6.74 -13.07
N ASN A 209 -0.74 -5.93 -13.78
CA ASN A 209 -1.62 -4.96 -13.13
C ASN A 209 -3.12 -5.13 -13.44
N ARG A 210 -3.49 -6.00 -14.36
CA ARG A 210 -4.90 -6.13 -14.81
C ARG A 210 -5.47 -7.53 -14.79
N LEU A 211 -4.64 -8.58 -14.81
CA LEU A 211 -5.13 -9.95 -14.78
C LEU A 211 -5.42 -10.43 -13.36
N GLY A 212 -6.55 -11.12 -13.20
CA GLY A 212 -6.81 -11.93 -12.01
C GLY A 212 -6.02 -13.25 -12.01
N LYS A 213 -5.93 -13.93 -10.86
CA LYS A 213 -5.22 -15.22 -10.71
C LYS A 213 -5.71 -16.28 -11.71
N GLU A 214 -7.01 -16.34 -11.98
CA GLU A 214 -7.59 -17.28 -12.95
C GLU A 214 -7.19 -16.99 -14.40
N GLU A 215 -7.14 -15.72 -14.81
CA GLU A 215 -6.72 -15.31 -16.15
C GLU A 215 -5.22 -15.52 -16.33
N LEU A 216 -4.42 -15.14 -15.32
CA LEU A 216 -2.97 -15.28 -15.34
C LEU A 216 -2.54 -16.75 -15.54
N ASN A 217 -3.22 -17.68 -14.88
CA ASN A 217 -2.98 -19.12 -15.03
C ASN A 217 -3.23 -19.64 -16.46
N GLN A 218 -4.05 -18.96 -17.25
CA GLN A 218 -4.35 -19.35 -18.63
C GLN A 218 -3.30 -18.84 -19.63
N VAL A 219 -2.60 -17.74 -19.32
CA VAL A 219 -1.66 -17.08 -20.25
C VAL A 219 -0.57 -18.02 -20.77
N PRO A 220 0.18 -18.78 -19.93
CA PRO A 220 1.21 -19.70 -20.43
C PRO A 220 0.67 -20.82 -21.33
N VAL A 221 -0.57 -21.22 -21.10
CA VAL A 221 -1.23 -22.32 -21.82
C VAL A 221 -1.70 -21.84 -23.19
N LEU A 222 -2.35 -20.69 -23.25
CA LEU A 222 -2.90 -20.12 -24.47
C LEU A 222 -1.81 -19.63 -25.43
N TYR A 223 -0.73 -19.07 -24.88
CA TYR A 223 0.33 -18.41 -25.66
C TYR A 223 1.65 -19.18 -25.60
N ARG A 224 1.60 -20.52 -25.59
CA ARG A 224 2.78 -21.37 -25.41
C ARG A 224 3.88 -21.09 -26.44
N GLY A 225 5.10 -20.81 -25.96
CA GLY A 225 6.28 -20.56 -26.80
C GLY A 225 6.41 -19.11 -27.31
N SER A 226 5.44 -18.26 -27.02
CA SER A 226 5.49 -16.83 -27.33
C SER A 226 6.16 -16.00 -26.24
N TYR A 227 6.39 -14.71 -26.53
CA TYR A 227 6.77 -13.75 -25.51
C TYR A 227 5.67 -13.59 -24.43
N VAL A 228 4.41 -13.50 -24.83
CA VAL A 228 3.27 -13.34 -23.90
C VAL A 228 3.18 -14.53 -22.93
N GLY A 229 3.33 -15.75 -23.44
CA GLY A 229 3.28 -16.97 -22.62
C GLY A 229 4.48 -17.14 -21.69
N GLU A 230 5.68 -16.75 -22.14
CA GLU A 230 6.88 -16.73 -21.30
C GLU A 230 6.76 -15.68 -20.19
N TYR A 231 6.25 -14.48 -20.51
CA TYR A 231 6.02 -13.45 -19.50
C TYR A 231 4.96 -13.88 -18.47
N GLY A 232 3.87 -14.52 -18.93
CA GLY A 232 2.87 -15.10 -18.04
C GLY A 232 3.46 -16.16 -17.11
N SER A 233 4.34 -17.02 -17.62
CA SER A 233 5.04 -18.03 -16.81
C SER A 233 5.93 -17.37 -15.77
N TYR A 234 6.69 -16.35 -16.17
CA TYR A 234 7.53 -15.57 -15.27
C TYR A 234 6.72 -14.93 -14.14
N ALA A 235 5.61 -14.27 -14.46
CA ALA A 235 4.74 -13.62 -13.48
C ALA A 235 4.10 -14.61 -12.49
N LEU A 236 3.75 -15.83 -12.93
CA LEU A 236 3.30 -16.88 -12.02
C LEU A 236 4.40 -17.34 -11.05
N ILE A 237 5.64 -17.46 -11.55
CA ILE A 237 6.78 -17.85 -10.72
C ILE A 237 7.12 -16.73 -9.72
N GLU A 238 7.10 -15.48 -10.16
CA GLU A 238 7.26 -14.32 -9.28
C GLU A 238 6.19 -14.32 -8.17
N GLY A 239 4.93 -14.59 -8.51
CA GLY A 239 3.86 -14.75 -7.52
C GLY A 239 4.13 -15.85 -6.49
N LEU A 240 4.73 -16.98 -6.88
CA LEU A 240 5.16 -18.02 -5.91
C LEU A 240 6.23 -17.48 -4.96
N VAL A 241 7.17 -16.67 -5.45
CA VAL A 241 8.24 -16.06 -4.64
C VAL A 241 7.68 -15.03 -3.67
N ASP A 242 6.68 -14.26 -4.10
CA ASP A 242 5.99 -13.28 -3.25
C ASP A 242 5.12 -13.96 -2.17
N GLU A 243 4.47 -15.07 -2.51
CA GLU A 243 3.81 -15.96 -1.55
C GLU A 243 4.83 -16.70 -0.64
N GLY A 244 6.12 -16.62 -0.98
CA GLY A 244 7.23 -17.20 -0.23
C GLY A 244 7.45 -18.69 -0.42
N ASN A 245 6.83 -19.27 -1.45
CA ASN A 245 7.02 -20.64 -1.90
C ASN A 245 8.35 -20.79 -2.66
N TYR A 246 9.47 -20.49 -2.01
CA TYR A 246 10.79 -20.41 -2.66
C TYR A 246 11.28 -21.72 -3.27
N GLU A 247 10.97 -22.87 -2.67
CA GLU A 247 11.37 -24.18 -3.21
C GLU A 247 10.66 -24.47 -4.54
N GLU A 248 9.35 -24.23 -4.60
CA GLU A 248 8.57 -24.38 -5.83
C GLU A 248 8.96 -23.31 -6.85
N GLY A 249 9.10 -22.05 -6.42
CA GLY A 249 9.61 -20.96 -7.26
C GLY A 249 10.98 -21.28 -7.85
N LYS A 250 11.92 -21.84 -7.07
CA LYS A 250 13.24 -22.26 -7.54
C LYS A 250 13.14 -23.37 -8.58
N LYS A 251 12.28 -24.35 -8.35
CA LYS A 251 12.05 -25.44 -9.30
C LYS A 251 11.50 -24.91 -10.62
N GLU A 252 10.44 -24.11 -10.56
CA GLU A 252 9.76 -23.59 -11.75
C GLU A 252 10.62 -22.55 -12.49
N ILE A 253 11.41 -21.70 -11.80
CA ILE A 253 12.33 -20.77 -12.48
C ILE A 253 13.48 -21.48 -13.19
N ASN A 254 14.02 -22.57 -12.61
CA ASN A 254 15.05 -23.36 -13.29
C ASN A 254 14.50 -24.05 -14.54
N LYS A 255 13.27 -24.58 -14.45
CA LYS A 255 12.57 -25.13 -15.61
C LYS A 255 12.37 -24.05 -16.68
N PHE A 256 11.83 -22.89 -16.30
CA PHE A 256 11.65 -21.74 -17.18
C PHE A 256 12.95 -21.34 -17.90
N LEU A 257 14.05 -21.19 -17.16
CA LEU A 257 15.37 -20.85 -17.72
C LEU A 257 15.94 -21.92 -18.66
N SER A 258 15.55 -23.18 -18.49
CA SER A 258 15.96 -24.27 -19.38
C SER A 258 15.15 -24.36 -20.67
N GLU A 259 13.94 -23.77 -20.69
CA GLU A 259 12.99 -23.82 -21.81
C GLU A 259 12.99 -22.52 -22.64
N THR A 260 13.27 -21.36 -22.03
CA THR A 260 13.28 -20.07 -22.75
C THR A 260 14.56 -19.89 -23.56
N ASP A 261 14.40 -19.40 -24.79
CA ASP A 261 15.50 -19.00 -25.67
C ASP A 261 15.71 -17.48 -25.75
N ARG A 262 14.82 -16.68 -25.15
CA ARG A 262 14.85 -15.21 -25.26
C ARG A 262 15.78 -14.60 -24.22
N ASP A 263 16.81 -13.88 -24.66
CA ASP A 263 17.81 -13.26 -23.77
C ASP A 263 17.19 -12.34 -22.71
N GLU A 264 16.19 -11.55 -23.09
CA GLU A 264 15.49 -10.66 -22.15
C GLU A 264 14.80 -11.43 -21.01
N MET A 265 14.21 -12.59 -21.31
CA MET A 265 13.53 -13.44 -20.33
C MET A 265 14.52 -14.24 -19.49
N LYS A 266 15.66 -14.64 -20.08
CA LYS A 266 16.78 -15.24 -19.34
C LYS A 266 17.34 -14.28 -18.30
N ILE A 267 17.51 -12.99 -18.63
CA ILE A 267 17.97 -11.98 -17.67
C ILE A 267 17.00 -11.89 -16.49
N LYS A 268 15.71 -11.63 -16.79
CA LYS A 268 14.66 -11.59 -15.75
C LYS A 268 14.61 -12.84 -14.88
N GLY A 269 14.69 -14.02 -15.51
CA GLY A 269 14.63 -15.28 -14.79
C GLY A 269 15.86 -15.53 -13.91
N ASN A 270 17.05 -15.13 -14.35
CA ASN A 270 18.26 -15.22 -13.54
C ASN A 270 18.23 -14.24 -12.36
N ASP A 271 17.74 -13.02 -12.57
CA ASP A 271 17.55 -12.03 -11.50
C ASP A 271 16.61 -12.59 -10.41
N LEU A 272 15.47 -13.16 -10.83
CA LEU A 272 14.53 -13.79 -9.91
C LEU A 272 15.13 -15.03 -9.22
N LEU A 273 15.86 -15.87 -9.95
CA LEU A 273 16.58 -17.01 -9.36
C LEU A 273 17.60 -16.56 -8.32
N GLN A 274 18.32 -15.47 -8.55
CA GLN A 274 19.26 -14.91 -7.58
C GLN A 274 18.53 -14.44 -6.31
N VAL A 275 17.39 -13.76 -6.46
CA VAL A 275 16.54 -13.38 -5.32
C VAL A 275 16.10 -14.61 -4.53
N ILE A 276 15.61 -15.65 -5.22
CA ILE A 276 15.20 -16.90 -4.58
C ILE A 276 16.36 -17.54 -3.82
N VAL A 277 17.53 -17.69 -4.46
CA VAL A 277 18.72 -18.27 -3.83
C VAL A 277 19.13 -17.47 -2.61
N GLN A 278 19.15 -16.14 -2.69
CA GLN A 278 19.50 -15.27 -1.56
C GLN A 278 18.49 -15.38 -0.40
N ARG A 279 17.19 -15.53 -0.69
CA ARG A 279 16.15 -15.72 0.33
C ARG A 279 16.19 -17.10 0.97
N MET A 280 16.68 -18.11 0.24
CA MET A 280 16.86 -19.48 0.73
C MET A 280 18.19 -19.73 1.43
N ASP A 281 19.24 -18.98 1.09
CA ASP A 281 20.57 -19.09 1.67
C ASP A 281 20.62 -18.42 3.05
N VAL A 282 20.06 -19.10 4.05
CA VAL A 282 19.89 -18.61 5.42
C VAL A 282 20.64 -19.52 6.40
N GLN A 283 21.36 -18.92 7.34
CA GLN A 283 21.88 -19.62 8.50
C GLN A 283 20.81 -19.64 9.58
N ALA A 284 20.06 -20.74 9.67
CA ALA A 284 18.88 -20.88 10.54
C ALA A 284 19.12 -20.54 12.03
N ASN A 285 20.35 -20.68 12.52
CA ASN A 285 20.70 -20.39 13.92
C ASN A 285 21.39 -19.02 14.10
N THR A 286 21.51 -18.20 13.06
CA THR A 286 22.24 -16.92 13.11
C THR A 286 21.25 -15.75 13.17
N VAL A 287 21.39 -14.90 14.20
CA VAL A 287 20.51 -13.75 14.45
C VAL A 287 21.34 -12.47 14.45
N GLY A 288 20.86 -11.46 13.73
CA GLY A 288 21.44 -10.13 13.70
C GLY A 288 20.93 -9.26 14.84
N CYS A 289 21.73 -8.30 15.28
CA CYS A 289 21.35 -7.33 16.30
C CYS A 289 21.90 -5.95 15.94
N ILE A 290 21.01 -4.96 15.80
CA ILE A 290 21.38 -3.59 15.42
C ILE A 290 21.07 -2.66 16.58
N LEU A 291 22.12 -2.08 17.19
CA LEU A 291 22.00 -1.23 18.39
C LEU A 291 22.92 0.00 18.29
N PRO A 292 22.61 1.11 18.99
CA PRO A 292 23.53 2.25 19.07
C PRO A 292 24.58 1.98 20.16
N LEU A 293 25.71 1.37 19.78
CA LEU A 293 26.79 0.96 20.69
C LEU A 293 27.91 1.99 20.79
N SER A 294 27.81 3.07 20.03
CA SER A 294 28.61 4.29 20.15
C SER A 294 27.74 5.55 19.97
N GLY A 295 28.32 6.72 20.22
CA GLY A 295 27.65 8.01 20.10
C GLY A 295 26.72 8.34 21.28
N ASN A 296 25.77 9.25 21.06
CA ASN A 296 24.95 9.84 22.14
C ASN A 296 24.03 8.84 22.86
N TYR A 297 23.75 7.69 22.25
CA TYR A 297 22.81 6.68 22.78
C TYR A 297 23.50 5.40 23.24
N GLU A 298 24.84 5.37 23.31
CA GLU A 298 25.66 4.21 23.70
C GLU A 298 25.18 3.57 25.01
N ALA A 299 24.86 4.38 26.02
CA ALA A 299 24.41 3.89 27.32
C ALA A 299 23.14 3.03 27.19
N TYR A 300 22.18 3.45 26.37
CA TYR A 300 20.95 2.71 26.12
C TYR A 300 21.20 1.46 25.26
N GLY A 301 22.05 1.55 24.24
CA GLY A 301 22.43 0.40 23.42
C GLY A 301 23.11 -0.71 24.23
N LYS A 302 23.99 -0.35 25.17
CA LYS A 302 24.64 -1.32 26.09
C LYS A 302 23.65 -2.01 27.02
N LYS A 303 22.64 -1.30 27.53
CA LYS A 303 21.54 -1.90 28.31
C LYS A 303 20.80 -2.97 27.49
N VAL A 304 20.34 -2.59 26.30
CA VAL A 304 19.64 -3.51 25.39
C VAL A 304 20.52 -4.71 25.04
N LEU A 305 21.80 -4.49 24.72
CA LEU A 305 22.74 -5.56 24.38
C LEU A 305 22.88 -6.60 25.50
N ARG A 306 22.90 -6.20 26.77
CA ARG A 306 22.97 -7.14 27.91
C ARG A 306 21.75 -8.07 27.96
N GLY A 307 20.55 -7.54 27.70
CA GLY A 307 19.33 -8.34 27.60
C GLY A 307 19.40 -9.35 26.45
N VAL A 308 19.86 -8.92 25.26
CA VAL A 308 20.08 -9.80 24.11
C VAL A 308 21.11 -10.89 24.42
N GLN A 309 22.26 -10.54 25.00
CA GLN A 309 23.32 -11.49 25.33
C GLN A 309 22.88 -12.54 26.35
N LEU A 310 22.09 -12.14 27.36
CA LEU A 310 21.54 -13.07 28.34
C LEU A 310 20.59 -14.07 27.67
N ALA A 311 19.66 -13.58 26.84
CA ALA A 311 18.71 -14.43 26.10
C ALA A 311 19.41 -15.36 25.09
N ALA A 312 20.49 -14.90 24.47
CA ALA A 312 21.34 -15.66 23.56
C ALA A 312 22.21 -16.72 24.29
N GLY A 313 22.17 -16.79 25.64
CA GLY A 313 22.87 -17.80 26.42
C GLY A 313 24.37 -17.56 26.59
N VAL A 314 24.87 -16.33 26.35
CA VAL A 314 26.30 -15.98 26.39
C VAL A 314 26.96 -16.30 27.74
N PHE A 315 26.20 -16.23 28.83
CA PHE A 315 26.67 -16.43 30.20
C PHE A 315 26.27 -17.79 30.80
N GLY A 316 25.66 -18.68 30.01
CA GLY A 316 25.20 -20.00 30.47
C GLY A 316 26.33 -21.03 30.59
N GLN A 317 26.13 -22.06 31.42
CA GLN A 317 27.09 -23.18 31.58
C GLN A 317 26.94 -24.31 30.54
N SER A 318 25.97 -24.22 29.62
CA SER A 318 25.69 -25.23 28.60
C SER A 318 26.78 -25.28 27.51
N GLN A 319 27.04 -26.48 26.95
CA GLN A 319 27.93 -26.64 25.80
C GLN A 319 27.29 -26.03 24.55
N GLY A 320 27.72 -24.82 24.17
CA GLY A 320 27.32 -24.14 22.95
C GLY A 320 26.23 -23.07 23.16
N LEU A 321 26.27 -22.04 22.32
CA LEU A 321 25.26 -20.98 22.30
C LEU A 321 24.00 -21.48 21.57
N PRO A 322 22.79 -21.20 22.10
CA PRO A 322 21.53 -21.45 21.41
C PRO A 322 21.44 -20.84 19.99
N ILE A 323 22.12 -19.71 19.78
CA ILE A 323 22.16 -18.98 18.51
C ILE A 323 23.56 -18.40 18.28
N ASN A 324 23.92 -18.17 17.02
CA ASN A 324 25.04 -17.33 16.63
C ASN A 324 24.58 -15.88 16.51
N LEU A 325 25.04 -15.01 17.41
CA LEU A 325 24.61 -13.61 17.46
C LEU A 325 25.62 -12.71 16.75
N ILE A 326 25.17 -11.94 15.76
CA ILE A 326 25.99 -10.98 15.02
C ILE A 326 25.51 -9.57 15.34
N ILE A 327 26.41 -8.75 15.88
CA ILE A 327 26.08 -7.42 16.40
C ILE A 327 26.65 -6.36 15.46
N LYS A 328 25.81 -5.40 15.07
CA LYS A 328 26.19 -4.24 14.26
C LYS A 328 25.90 -2.95 15.05
N ASP A 329 26.87 -2.04 15.08
CA ASP A 329 26.70 -0.72 15.69
C ASP A 329 26.07 0.25 14.69
N SER A 330 24.85 0.68 14.98
CA SER A 330 24.15 1.70 14.18
C SER A 330 24.66 3.12 14.44
N MET A 331 25.38 3.36 15.55
CA MET A 331 25.78 4.69 16.03
C MET A 331 24.60 5.67 16.27
N GLY A 332 23.36 5.16 16.20
CA GLY A 332 22.14 5.97 16.17
C GLY A 332 21.83 6.63 14.82
N ASP A 333 22.48 6.21 13.74
CA ASP A 333 22.35 6.74 12.39
C ASP A 333 21.50 5.82 11.48
N PRO A 334 20.47 6.35 10.78
CA PRO A 334 19.63 5.55 9.89
C PRO A 334 20.35 4.95 8.68
N GLU A 335 21.30 5.65 8.07
CA GLU A 335 22.01 5.17 6.88
C GLU A 335 22.96 4.03 7.24
N VAL A 336 23.68 4.16 8.35
CA VAL A 336 24.54 3.10 8.90
C VAL A 336 23.71 1.86 9.23
N ALA A 337 22.52 2.02 9.81
CA ALA A 337 21.65 0.90 10.12
C ALA A 337 21.09 0.19 8.87
N VAL A 338 20.77 0.92 7.80
CA VAL A 338 20.36 0.32 6.51
C VAL A 338 21.52 -0.49 5.91
N GLN A 339 22.76 -0.01 6.00
CA GLN A 339 23.94 -0.78 5.59
C GLN A 339 24.11 -2.04 6.45
N ALA A 340 23.93 -1.93 7.78
CA ALA A 340 23.96 -3.07 8.67
C ALA A 340 22.90 -4.13 8.34
N VAL A 341 21.66 -3.73 7.99
CA VAL A 341 20.62 -4.67 7.55
C VAL A 341 21.05 -5.39 6.27
N ASN A 342 21.60 -4.67 5.28
CA ASN A 342 22.12 -5.28 4.06
C ASN A 342 23.18 -6.36 4.38
N GLU A 343 24.24 -5.98 5.10
CA GLU A 343 25.33 -6.89 5.46
C GLU A 343 24.82 -8.13 6.21
N LEU A 344 23.94 -7.93 7.19
CA LEU A 344 23.35 -9.01 7.97
C LEU A 344 22.59 -10.01 7.08
N VAL A 345 21.91 -9.53 6.03
CA VAL A 345 21.13 -10.37 5.13
C VAL A 345 22.01 -11.02 4.06
N THR A 346 22.92 -10.27 3.44
CA THR A 346 23.67 -10.72 2.25
C THR A 346 24.93 -11.50 2.61
N GLU A 347 25.65 -11.10 3.65
CA GLU A 347 26.93 -11.70 4.02
C GLU A 347 26.76 -12.68 5.19
N ASP A 348 26.13 -12.21 6.25
CA ASP A 348 25.96 -12.97 7.49
C ASP A 348 24.81 -13.99 7.40
N ARG A 349 23.88 -13.78 6.44
CA ARG A 349 22.75 -14.67 6.14
C ARG A 349 21.86 -14.93 7.35
N VAL A 350 21.57 -13.89 8.14
CA VAL A 350 20.78 -14.02 9.37
C VAL A 350 19.33 -14.43 9.08
N VAL A 351 18.73 -15.16 10.03
CA VAL A 351 17.32 -15.59 9.98
C VAL A 351 16.36 -14.53 10.52
N ALA A 352 16.84 -13.66 11.41
CA ALA A 352 16.08 -12.57 12.02
C ALA A 352 17.02 -11.46 12.52
N ILE A 353 16.46 -10.28 12.77
CA ILE A 353 17.15 -9.11 13.34
C ILE A 353 16.43 -8.64 14.61
N ILE A 354 17.19 -8.39 15.67
CA ILE A 354 16.71 -7.76 16.92
C ILE A 354 17.16 -6.29 16.96
N GLY A 355 16.24 -5.40 17.35
CA GLY A 355 16.42 -3.96 17.22
C GLY A 355 15.99 -3.46 15.83
N PRO A 356 16.10 -2.15 15.55
CA PRO A 356 16.74 -1.11 16.35
C PRO A 356 15.90 -0.54 17.51
N LEU A 357 16.53 0.31 18.34
CA LEU A 357 15.92 1.02 19.48
C LEU A 357 15.41 2.43 19.11
N ILE A 358 16.19 3.20 18.34
CA ILE A 358 15.91 4.62 18.05
C ILE A 358 14.86 4.71 16.93
N SER A 359 13.91 5.64 17.06
CA SER A 359 12.74 5.73 16.17
C SER A 359 13.09 5.89 14.69
N SER A 360 13.92 6.87 14.34
CA SER A 360 14.34 7.10 12.94
C SER A 360 15.16 5.93 12.37
N VAL A 361 15.98 5.29 13.21
CA VAL A 361 16.79 4.14 12.85
C VAL A 361 15.90 2.93 12.59
N ALA A 362 14.89 2.70 13.44
CA ALA A 362 13.94 1.61 13.28
C ALA A 362 13.07 1.76 12.03
N GLU A 363 12.61 2.98 11.68
CA GLU A 363 11.87 3.24 10.44
C GLU A 363 12.70 2.88 9.20
N ALA A 364 13.95 3.35 9.13
CA ALA A 364 14.83 3.07 7.99
C ALA A 364 15.20 1.59 7.89
N SER A 365 15.51 0.93 9.02
CA SER A 365 15.79 -0.50 9.06
C SER A 365 14.56 -1.35 8.70
N ALA A 366 13.35 -0.93 9.09
CA ALA A 366 12.11 -1.64 8.77
C ALA A 366 11.87 -1.71 7.27
N LEU A 367 12.00 -0.58 6.55
CA LEU A 367 11.87 -0.53 5.10
C LEU A 367 12.84 -1.51 4.44
N LYS A 368 14.09 -1.52 4.90
CA LYS A 368 15.10 -2.41 4.33
C LYS A 368 14.90 -3.87 4.69
N ALA A 369 14.47 -4.16 5.92
CA ALA A 369 14.17 -5.51 6.37
C ALA A 369 13.00 -6.11 5.59
N GLN A 370 11.95 -5.32 5.34
CA GLN A 370 10.82 -5.71 4.50
C GLN A 370 11.26 -5.98 3.05
N GLU A 371 12.02 -5.06 2.45
CA GLU A 371 12.55 -5.21 1.09
C GLU A 371 13.33 -6.53 0.92
N LEU A 372 14.15 -6.87 1.91
CA LEU A 372 15.00 -8.08 1.89
C LEU A 372 14.30 -9.34 2.43
N GLY A 373 13.06 -9.23 2.92
CA GLY A 373 12.30 -10.35 3.49
C GLY A 373 12.96 -10.98 4.71
N VAL A 374 13.48 -10.16 5.64
CA VAL A 374 14.06 -10.63 6.91
C VAL A 374 13.22 -10.17 8.11
N PRO A 375 12.76 -11.09 8.99
CA PRO A 375 12.04 -10.71 10.20
C PRO A 375 12.87 -9.78 11.08
N MET A 376 12.32 -8.63 11.44
CA MET A 376 12.95 -7.66 12.31
C MET A 376 12.04 -7.35 13.50
N ILE A 377 12.53 -7.52 14.73
CA ILE A 377 11.81 -7.15 15.96
C ILE A 377 12.39 -5.83 16.47
N ALA A 378 11.73 -4.72 16.12
CA ALA A 378 12.09 -3.39 16.61
C ALA A 378 11.85 -3.27 18.12
N LEU A 379 12.74 -2.56 18.79
CA LEU A 379 12.65 -2.24 20.22
C LEU A 379 12.31 -0.76 20.43
N SER A 380 11.76 -0.10 19.40
CA SER A 380 11.49 1.34 19.41
C SER A 380 10.11 1.68 19.93
N LYS A 381 10.01 2.85 20.58
CA LYS A 381 8.73 3.44 20.99
C LYS A 381 7.85 3.95 19.84
N LYS A 382 8.41 4.08 18.63
CA LYS A 382 7.71 4.64 17.47
C LYS A 382 6.51 3.78 17.09
N PHE A 383 5.32 4.38 17.08
CA PHE A 383 4.11 3.79 16.50
C PHE A 383 4.20 3.82 14.97
N GLY A 384 3.63 2.83 14.27
CA GLY A 384 3.65 2.80 12.81
C GLY A 384 4.76 1.94 12.20
N ILE A 385 5.63 1.31 13.00
CA ILE A 385 6.76 0.53 12.48
C ILE A 385 6.29 -0.76 11.78
N PRO A 386 5.45 -1.61 12.42
CA PRO A 386 4.99 -2.85 11.79
C PRO A 386 4.14 -2.65 10.51
N GLU A 387 3.52 -1.48 10.35
CA GLU A 387 2.77 -1.09 9.16
C GLU A 387 3.63 -0.99 7.88
N THR A 388 4.96 -1.09 8.03
CA THR A 388 5.90 -1.23 6.91
C THR A 388 5.67 -2.54 6.13
N GLY A 389 5.28 -3.61 6.82
CA GLY A 389 5.01 -4.90 6.19
C GLY A 389 5.19 -6.08 7.15
N ASP A 390 4.85 -7.26 6.66
CA ASP A 390 4.71 -8.50 7.43
C ASP A 390 6.03 -9.10 7.96
N TYR A 391 7.19 -8.60 7.55
CA TYR A 391 8.47 -8.97 8.15
C TYR A 391 8.86 -8.06 9.32
N VAL A 392 8.07 -7.04 9.64
CA VAL A 392 8.42 -6.05 10.66
C VAL A 392 7.53 -6.23 11.88
N PHE A 393 8.18 -6.51 13.01
CA PHE A 393 7.56 -6.67 14.32
C PHE A 393 8.06 -5.59 15.26
N ARG A 394 7.33 -5.34 16.34
CA ARG A 394 7.77 -4.41 17.38
C ARG A 394 7.42 -4.93 18.77
N ASN A 395 8.44 -5.10 19.59
CA ASN A 395 8.29 -5.46 21.00
C ASN A 395 8.50 -4.21 21.86
N PHE A 396 7.44 -3.39 22.02
CA PHE A 396 7.46 -2.18 22.85
C PHE A 396 6.18 -2.00 23.67
N LEU A 397 6.29 -1.39 24.85
CA LEU A 397 5.14 -1.04 25.69
C LEU A 397 4.37 0.15 25.10
N THR A 398 3.11 -0.04 24.70
CA THR A 398 2.27 1.05 24.20
C THR A 398 1.40 1.67 25.29
N ASN A 399 0.98 2.93 25.09
CA ASN A 399 0.00 3.61 25.96
C ASN A 399 -1.34 2.86 26.04
N ARG A 400 -1.73 2.18 24.95
CA ARG A 400 -2.92 1.32 24.90
C ARG A 400 -2.79 0.11 25.83
N HIS A 401 -1.62 -0.54 25.91
CA HIS A 401 -1.44 -1.66 26.86
C HIS A 401 -1.57 -1.18 28.32
N GLN A 402 -1.05 0.02 28.61
CA GLN A 402 -1.10 0.61 29.94
C GLN A 402 -2.52 0.89 30.40
N THR A 403 -3.28 1.64 29.59
CA THR A 403 -4.66 2.04 29.88
C THR A 403 -5.60 0.84 29.92
N LYS A 404 -5.51 -0.08 28.95
CA LYS A 404 -6.32 -1.30 28.88
C LYS A 404 -6.10 -2.20 30.10
N SER A 405 -4.84 -2.40 30.52
CA SER A 405 -4.52 -3.26 31.68
C SER A 405 -4.99 -2.63 32.98
N LEU A 406 -4.77 -1.33 33.15
CA LEU A 406 -5.23 -0.58 34.32
C LEU A 406 -6.76 -0.60 34.42
N ALA A 407 -7.47 -0.25 33.33
CA ALA A 407 -8.93 -0.24 33.25
C ALA A 407 -9.54 -1.62 33.56
N LYS A 408 -8.99 -2.69 32.96
CA LYS A 408 -9.41 -4.07 33.26
C LYS A 408 -9.25 -4.41 34.74
N TYR A 409 -8.12 -4.03 35.36
CA TYR A 409 -7.89 -4.30 36.77
C TYR A 409 -8.91 -3.55 37.64
N VAL A 410 -9.06 -2.23 37.48
CA VAL A 410 -9.92 -1.43 38.36
C VAL A 410 -11.41 -1.73 38.18
N VAL A 411 -11.88 -1.97 36.95
CA VAL A 411 -13.31 -2.25 36.71
C VAL A 411 -13.66 -3.70 37.01
N ASN A 412 -12.89 -4.67 36.50
CA ASN A 412 -13.27 -6.08 36.59
C ASN A 412 -12.82 -6.73 37.90
N ARG A 413 -11.67 -6.30 38.48
CA ARG A 413 -11.14 -6.90 39.71
C ARG A 413 -11.53 -6.12 40.95
N LEU A 414 -11.38 -4.80 40.93
CA LEU A 414 -11.77 -3.97 42.07
C LEU A 414 -13.27 -3.61 42.07
N GLY A 415 -13.96 -3.80 40.94
CA GLY A 415 -15.40 -3.50 40.83
C GLY A 415 -15.71 -2.01 40.79
N ILE A 416 -14.71 -1.15 40.56
CA ILE A 416 -14.89 0.30 40.53
C ILE A 416 -15.70 0.68 39.29
N LYS A 417 -16.68 1.56 39.48
CA LYS A 417 -17.62 1.96 38.41
C LYS A 417 -17.56 3.42 38.05
N LYS A 418 -17.18 4.31 38.98
CA LYS A 418 -17.18 5.75 38.72
C LYS A 418 -15.79 6.33 38.86
N PHE A 419 -15.37 7.07 37.85
CA PHE A 419 -14.02 7.58 37.73
C PHE A 419 -14.02 9.08 37.43
N ALA A 420 -13.00 9.77 37.91
CA ALA A 420 -12.64 11.10 37.46
C ALA A 420 -11.30 11.07 36.71
N ILE A 421 -11.04 12.08 35.87
CA ILE A 421 -9.76 12.24 35.18
C ILE A 421 -9.22 13.66 35.43
N LEU A 422 -7.98 13.76 35.91
CA LEU A 422 -7.26 15.01 36.06
C LEU A 422 -5.96 14.93 35.26
N TYR A 423 -5.88 15.63 34.13
CA TYR A 423 -4.83 15.39 33.12
C TYR A 423 -4.07 16.66 32.69
N PRO A 424 -2.78 16.56 32.32
CA PRO A 424 -2.06 17.67 31.71
C PRO A 424 -2.56 17.92 30.28
N ARG A 425 -2.79 19.18 29.90
CA ARG A 425 -3.20 19.60 28.55
C ARG A 425 -2.00 19.65 27.61
N ASP A 426 -1.43 18.48 27.38
CA ASP A 426 -0.44 18.22 26.35
C ASP A 426 -0.78 16.93 25.60
N SER A 427 -0.03 16.63 24.53
CA SER A 427 -0.28 15.48 23.69
C SER A 427 -0.24 14.14 24.44
N TYR A 428 0.58 14.02 25.49
CA TYR A 428 0.71 12.78 26.25
C TYR A 428 -0.48 12.58 27.19
N GLY A 429 -0.84 13.62 27.96
CA GLY A 429 -1.99 13.59 28.85
C GLY A 429 -3.32 13.41 28.11
N GLU A 430 -3.50 14.11 26.97
CA GLU A 430 -4.69 14.00 26.14
C GLU A 430 -4.84 12.60 25.53
N GLU A 431 -3.76 11.99 25.02
CA GLU A 431 -3.81 10.63 24.46
C GLU A 431 -4.24 9.61 25.53
N LEU A 432 -3.60 9.62 26.69
CA LEU A 432 -3.90 8.67 27.77
C LEU A 432 -5.27 8.89 28.39
N MET A 433 -5.71 10.15 28.54
CA MET A 433 -7.06 10.48 28.98
C MET A 433 -8.10 9.87 28.03
N ASN A 434 -7.94 10.07 26.72
CA ASN A 434 -8.87 9.53 25.72
C ASN A 434 -8.85 7.99 25.69
N LEU A 435 -7.67 7.37 25.76
CA LEU A 435 -7.55 5.91 25.81
C LEU A 435 -8.21 5.33 27.07
N PHE A 436 -7.93 5.89 28.25
CA PHE A 436 -8.50 5.43 29.50
C PHE A 436 -10.02 5.63 29.53
N TRP A 437 -10.53 6.78 29.09
CA TRP A 437 -11.98 7.01 28.99
C TRP A 437 -12.63 5.94 28.11
N ASN A 438 -12.10 5.70 26.91
CA ASN A 438 -12.62 4.66 26.02
C ASN A 438 -12.62 3.27 26.68
N ASP A 439 -11.52 2.89 27.33
CA ASP A 439 -11.40 1.58 27.98
C ASP A 439 -12.37 1.42 29.17
N ILE A 440 -12.58 2.48 29.97
CA ILE A 440 -13.56 2.46 31.07
C ILE A 440 -14.99 2.31 30.54
N ASN A 441 -15.37 3.06 29.51
CA ASN A 441 -16.71 2.96 28.90
C ASN A 441 -16.96 1.55 28.33
N LEU A 442 -15.97 0.99 27.63
CA LEU A 442 -16.05 -0.37 27.06
C LEU A 442 -16.24 -1.45 28.13
N LEU A 443 -15.70 -1.24 29.34
CA LEU A 443 -15.84 -2.14 30.48
C LEU A 443 -17.08 -1.85 31.35
N GLY A 444 -17.92 -0.89 30.95
CA GLY A 444 -19.15 -0.52 31.66
C GLY A 444 -18.92 0.26 32.95
N GLY A 445 -17.82 1.04 33.01
CA GLY A 445 -17.66 2.11 33.99
C GLY A 445 -18.06 3.47 33.40
N GLU A 446 -18.04 4.50 34.23
CA GLU A 446 -18.50 5.86 33.91
C GLU A 446 -17.43 6.88 34.32
N ILE A 447 -17.10 7.81 33.43
CA ILE A 447 -16.32 8.99 33.77
C ILE A 447 -17.28 10.12 34.17
N VAL A 448 -17.28 10.50 35.45
CA VAL A 448 -18.21 11.49 36.02
C VAL A 448 -17.61 12.90 36.16
N GLY A 449 -16.28 13.01 36.03
CA GLY A 449 -15.58 14.30 36.07
C GLY A 449 -14.29 14.27 35.26
N ILE A 450 -14.02 15.34 34.51
CA ILE A 450 -12.79 15.51 33.73
C ILE A 450 -12.32 16.95 33.86
N GLU A 451 -11.09 17.14 34.32
CA GLU A 451 -10.46 18.46 34.37
C GLU A 451 -9.04 18.39 33.82
N GLY A 452 -8.73 19.34 32.92
CA GLY A 452 -7.39 19.49 32.36
C GLY A 452 -6.62 20.63 33.01
N TYR A 453 -5.30 20.47 33.18
CA TYR A 453 -4.39 21.45 33.76
C TYR A 453 -3.18 21.78 32.87
N GLU A 454 -2.46 22.87 33.14
CA GLU A 454 -1.26 23.23 32.37
C GLU A 454 -0.05 22.40 32.80
N SER A 455 0.67 21.74 31.88
CA SER A 455 1.74 20.77 32.22
C SER A 455 2.88 21.35 33.10
N GLY A 456 3.08 22.66 33.08
CA GLY A 456 4.08 23.36 33.89
C GLY A 456 3.65 23.73 35.31
N GLN A 457 2.35 23.67 35.63
CA GLN A 457 1.83 24.20 36.89
C GLN A 457 2.15 23.29 38.09
N ASN A 458 2.31 23.88 39.28
CA ASN A 458 2.57 23.17 40.54
C ASN A 458 1.46 23.35 41.58
N ASP A 459 0.46 24.18 41.29
CA ASP A 459 -0.76 24.34 42.07
C ASP A 459 -1.92 23.77 41.25
N PHE A 460 -2.75 22.95 41.88
CA PHE A 460 -3.86 22.23 41.25
C PHE A 460 -5.19 22.50 41.95
N GLY A 461 -5.21 23.38 42.96
CA GLY A 461 -6.40 23.59 43.79
C GLY A 461 -7.60 24.11 43.01
N LYS A 462 -7.40 24.90 41.96
CA LYS A 462 -8.49 25.41 41.11
C LYS A 462 -9.12 24.30 40.27
N GLU A 463 -8.30 23.44 39.69
CA GLU A 463 -8.68 22.32 38.85
C GLU A 463 -9.42 21.28 39.69
N ILE A 464 -8.88 20.95 40.87
CA ILE A 464 -9.52 20.05 41.84
C ILE A 464 -10.87 20.61 42.28
N LYS A 465 -10.96 21.90 42.62
CA LYS A 465 -12.24 22.54 42.97
C LYS A 465 -13.25 22.49 41.83
N ARG A 466 -12.85 22.68 40.57
CA ARG A 466 -13.76 22.50 39.42
C ARG A 466 -14.24 21.06 39.32
N LEU A 467 -13.34 20.09 39.47
CA LEU A 467 -13.63 18.67 39.37
C LEU A 467 -14.71 18.22 40.37
N VAL A 468 -14.71 18.79 41.58
CA VAL A 468 -15.65 18.44 42.66
C VAL A 468 -16.75 19.49 42.91
N GLY A 469 -16.98 20.39 41.94
CA GLY A 469 -18.11 21.34 41.95
C GLY A 469 -18.00 22.53 42.92
N MET A 470 -16.78 22.92 43.30
CA MET A 470 -16.46 23.99 44.26
C MET A 470 -15.90 25.27 43.62
N ASP A 471 -15.88 25.39 42.30
CA ASP A 471 -15.26 26.49 41.54
C ASP A 471 -15.85 27.88 41.81
N LYS A 472 -17.13 27.94 42.16
CA LYS A 472 -17.88 29.18 42.46
C LYS A 472 -17.94 29.52 43.95
N VAL A 473 -17.29 28.72 44.80
CA VAL A 473 -17.30 28.93 46.26
C VAL A 473 -16.21 29.94 46.65
N ASN A 474 -16.60 31.01 47.33
CA ASN A 474 -15.66 32.00 47.83
C ASN A 474 -14.92 31.45 49.06
N ALA A 475 -13.65 31.07 48.89
CA ALA A 475 -12.84 30.44 49.94
C ALA A 475 -12.82 31.22 51.25
N ARG A 476 -12.77 32.56 51.22
CA ARG A 476 -12.76 33.39 52.44
C ARG A 476 -14.08 33.35 53.19
N GLN A 477 -15.20 33.31 52.47
CA GLN A 477 -16.53 33.22 53.09
C GLN A 477 -16.79 31.82 53.66
N GLU A 478 -16.18 30.79 53.08
CA GLU A 478 -16.29 29.42 53.57
C GLU A 478 -15.39 29.18 54.79
N GLU A 479 -14.18 29.75 54.79
CA GLU A 479 -13.26 29.71 55.93
C GLU A 479 -13.84 30.39 57.19
N GLU A 480 -14.68 31.42 57.03
CA GLU A 480 -15.37 32.12 58.12
C GLU A 480 -16.55 31.32 58.73
N LYS A 481 -17.05 30.29 58.04
CA LYS A 481 -18.12 29.43 58.57
C LYS A 481 -17.58 28.39 59.56
N PRO A 482 -18.37 27.99 60.58
CA PRO A 482 -18.09 26.81 61.38
C PRO A 482 -17.84 25.59 60.49
N GLU A 483 -16.90 24.72 60.86
CA GLU A 483 -16.50 23.55 60.06
C GLU A 483 -17.67 22.65 59.65
N GLU A 484 -18.68 22.52 60.53
CA GLU A 484 -19.91 21.76 60.30
C GLU A 484 -20.82 22.36 59.22
N GLU A 485 -20.67 23.66 58.92
CA GLU A 485 -21.50 24.42 57.97
C GLU A 485 -20.79 24.69 56.62
N ARG A 486 -19.53 24.24 56.48
CA ARG A 486 -18.78 24.40 55.23
C ARG A 486 -19.29 23.45 54.16
N LEU A 487 -19.41 23.99 52.94
CA LEU A 487 -19.70 23.22 51.73
C LEU A 487 -18.60 22.17 51.52
N LYS A 488 -19.02 20.91 51.42
CA LYS A 488 -18.13 19.77 51.16
C LYS A 488 -18.01 19.52 49.65
N PRO A 489 -16.87 18.99 49.17
CA PRO A 489 -16.73 18.59 47.78
C PRO A 489 -17.74 17.49 47.42
N VAL A 490 -18.26 17.52 46.19
CA VAL A 490 -19.09 16.44 45.64
C VAL A 490 -18.15 15.39 45.06
N ILE A 491 -17.98 14.28 45.78
CA ILE A 491 -17.16 13.14 45.35
C ILE A 491 -18.12 12.03 44.92
N ASP A 492 -18.40 11.95 43.63
CA ASP A 492 -19.28 10.94 43.03
C ASP A 492 -18.50 9.89 42.24
N PHE A 493 -17.17 9.84 42.41
CA PHE A 493 -16.26 8.85 41.84
C PHE A 493 -15.47 8.12 42.93
N ASP A 494 -15.11 6.86 42.67
CA ASP A 494 -14.33 6.04 43.60
C ASP A 494 -12.83 6.09 43.28
N ALA A 495 -12.47 6.55 42.08
CA ALA A 495 -11.08 6.61 41.62
C ALA A 495 -10.82 7.81 40.70
N ILE A 496 -9.60 8.34 40.74
CA ILE A 496 -9.15 9.43 39.87
C ILE A 496 -7.93 8.98 39.05
N PHE A 497 -8.00 9.13 37.73
CA PHE A 497 -6.89 8.87 36.82
C PHE A 497 -6.10 10.13 36.54
N ILE A 498 -4.79 10.08 36.76
CA ILE A 498 -3.86 11.19 36.62
C ILE A 498 -2.73 10.75 35.66
N PRO A 499 -2.87 10.98 34.34
CA PRO A 499 -1.90 10.56 33.34
C PRO A 499 -0.69 11.49 33.27
N ASP A 500 0.12 11.53 34.32
CA ASP A 500 1.30 12.38 34.42
C ASP A 500 2.44 11.69 35.19
N SER A 501 3.58 12.35 35.34
CA SER A 501 4.77 11.82 36.01
C SER A 501 4.59 11.66 37.52
N TYR A 502 5.48 10.87 38.15
CA TYR A 502 5.49 10.71 39.59
C TYR A 502 5.67 12.04 40.34
N GLU A 503 6.40 13.01 39.78
CA GLU A 503 6.57 14.33 40.39
C GLU A 503 5.25 15.08 40.47
N LYS A 504 4.46 15.07 39.38
CA LYS A 504 3.17 15.75 39.34
C LYS A 504 2.14 15.03 40.20
N ALA A 505 2.08 13.71 40.12
CA ALA A 505 1.23 12.89 40.99
C ALA A 505 1.53 13.11 42.48
N GLY A 506 2.82 13.16 42.84
CA GLY A 506 3.25 13.41 44.22
C GLY A 506 2.84 14.79 44.73
N LEU A 507 2.66 15.79 43.86
CA LEU A 507 2.13 17.11 44.23
C LEU A 507 0.60 17.15 44.23
N ILE A 508 -0.05 16.45 43.30
CA ILE A 508 -1.51 16.40 43.18
C ILE A 508 -2.14 15.66 44.37
N ALA A 509 -1.55 14.55 44.82
CA ALA A 509 -2.11 13.72 45.88
C ALA A 509 -2.33 14.47 47.21
N PRO A 510 -1.35 15.23 47.75
CA PRO A 510 -1.59 16.10 48.91
C PRO A 510 -2.59 17.22 48.64
N HIS A 511 -2.64 17.77 47.43
CA HIS A 511 -3.61 18.82 47.08
C HIS A 511 -5.05 18.30 47.03
N LEU A 512 -5.27 17.04 46.64
CA LEU A 512 -6.59 16.41 46.71
C LEU A 512 -7.06 16.33 48.16
N ALA A 513 -6.22 15.81 49.06
CA ALA A 513 -6.52 15.73 50.49
C ALA A 513 -6.72 17.12 51.12
N TYR A 514 -5.91 18.12 50.77
CA TYR A 514 -6.08 19.50 51.23
C TYR A 514 -7.43 20.12 50.84
N ASN A 515 -8.03 19.67 49.73
CA ASN A 515 -9.36 20.11 49.27
C ASN A 515 -10.47 19.13 49.68
N ASP A 516 -10.26 18.35 50.75
CA ASP A 516 -11.21 17.36 51.29
C ASP A 516 -11.63 16.28 50.29
N VAL A 517 -10.82 16.03 49.24
CA VAL A 517 -11.03 14.96 48.27
C VAL A 517 -10.29 13.71 48.75
N GLU A 518 -10.92 12.99 49.67
CA GLU A 518 -10.39 11.78 50.32
C GLU A 518 -11.22 10.53 50.00
N GLY A 519 -10.72 9.35 50.40
CA GLY A 519 -11.45 8.08 50.25
C GLY A 519 -11.50 7.53 48.82
N ILE A 520 -10.76 8.14 47.89
CA ILE A 520 -10.67 7.73 46.48
C ILE A 520 -9.39 6.96 46.20
N ARG A 521 -9.39 6.18 45.12
CA ARG A 521 -8.19 5.53 44.60
C ARG A 521 -7.47 6.40 43.57
N LEU A 522 -6.17 6.62 43.76
CA LEU A 522 -5.33 7.29 42.77
C LEU A 522 -4.88 6.28 41.71
N LEU A 523 -5.11 6.60 40.44
CA LEU A 523 -4.72 5.79 39.30
C LEU A 523 -3.72 6.56 38.43
N GLY A 524 -2.62 5.92 38.05
CA GLY A 524 -1.52 6.56 37.33
C GLY A 524 -1.02 5.81 36.11
N THR A 525 0.13 6.24 35.58
CA THR A 525 0.80 5.62 34.42
C THR A 525 2.05 4.89 34.86
N ASN A 526 2.75 4.23 33.93
CA ASN A 526 4.06 3.67 34.21
C ASN A 526 5.11 4.67 34.71
N SER A 527 4.89 5.96 34.48
CA SER A 527 5.77 7.02 34.99
C SER A 527 5.65 7.22 36.49
N TRP A 528 4.76 6.50 37.18
CA TRP A 528 4.63 6.49 38.64
C TRP A 528 5.56 5.48 39.32
N ASN A 529 6.14 4.54 38.55
CA ASN A 529 7.03 3.51 39.08
C ASN A 529 8.41 4.07 39.46
N SER A 530 8.43 4.85 40.53
CA SER A 530 9.60 5.52 41.07
C SER A 530 9.48 5.63 42.58
N PRO A 531 10.50 5.23 43.37
CA PRO A 531 10.50 5.42 44.82
C PRO A 531 10.31 6.89 45.25
N LYS A 532 10.64 7.84 44.36
CA LYS A 532 10.43 9.27 44.59
C LYS A 532 8.95 9.66 44.69
N LEU A 533 8.03 8.89 44.09
CA LEU A 533 6.60 9.11 44.26
C LEU A 533 6.22 9.12 45.74
N ILE A 534 6.67 8.10 46.48
CA ILE A 534 6.43 7.96 47.92
C ILE A 534 7.13 9.08 48.70
N SER A 535 8.31 9.51 48.23
CA SER A 535 9.05 10.60 48.90
C SER A 535 8.35 11.95 48.81
N ILE A 536 7.60 12.20 47.72
CA ILE A 536 6.92 13.47 47.46
C ILE A 536 5.47 13.43 47.95
N GLY A 537 4.75 12.36 47.62
CA GLY A 537 3.34 12.18 47.96
C GLY A 537 3.09 11.60 49.35
N GLU A 538 4.13 11.12 50.04
CA GLU A 538 4.05 10.56 51.40
C GLU A 538 2.90 9.55 51.57
N GLY A 539 2.08 9.69 52.62
CA GLY A 539 0.92 8.83 52.86
C GLY A 539 -0.24 9.06 51.89
N TYR A 540 -0.25 10.17 51.12
CA TYR A 540 -1.33 10.49 50.20
C TYR A 540 -1.34 9.62 48.93
N VAL A 541 -0.23 8.93 48.67
CA VAL A 541 -0.11 7.97 47.57
C VAL A 541 -0.27 6.52 48.03
N GLU A 542 -0.62 6.29 49.30
CA GLU A 542 -0.88 4.94 49.80
C GLU A 542 -2.01 4.27 48.99
N ASP A 543 -1.77 3.02 48.60
CA ASP A 543 -2.56 2.23 47.68
C ASP A 543 -2.86 2.87 46.29
N ALA A 544 -2.08 3.86 45.86
CA ALA A 544 -2.13 4.34 44.48
C ALA A 544 -1.82 3.17 43.52
N ILE A 545 -2.59 3.03 42.44
CA ILE A 545 -2.46 1.93 41.48
C ILE A 545 -1.95 2.45 40.14
N PHE A 546 -0.92 1.80 39.59
CA PHE A 546 -0.37 2.19 38.29
C PHE A 546 0.24 0.98 37.57
N PRO A 547 0.20 0.94 36.23
CA PRO A 547 0.82 -0.12 35.46
C PRO A 547 2.34 0.02 35.43
N SER A 548 3.06 -1.06 35.15
CA SER A 548 4.47 -1.03 34.77
C SER A 548 4.76 -2.08 33.71
N GLY A 549 5.61 -1.77 32.73
CA GLY A 549 6.05 -2.74 31.72
C GLY A 549 7.05 -3.77 32.24
N PHE A 550 7.65 -3.52 33.40
CA PHE A 550 8.58 -4.42 34.07
C PHE A 550 8.67 -4.10 35.55
N TYR A 551 8.79 -5.12 36.40
CA TYR A 551 8.97 -4.94 37.84
C TYR A 551 9.97 -5.96 38.39
N PRO A 552 11.19 -5.54 38.77
CA PRO A 552 12.22 -6.43 39.31
C PRO A 552 11.83 -7.17 40.61
N GLY A 553 10.84 -6.66 41.35
CA GLY A 553 10.32 -7.30 42.57
C GLY A 553 9.22 -8.33 42.32
N SER A 554 8.86 -8.60 41.06
CA SER A 554 7.80 -9.54 40.69
C SER A 554 8.16 -10.97 41.11
N MET A 555 7.14 -11.70 41.59
CA MET A 555 7.22 -13.12 41.94
C MET A 555 6.79 -14.05 40.79
N ARG A 556 6.49 -13.50 39.61
CA ARG A 556 6.21 -14.30 38.41
C ARG A 556 7.45 -15.11 38.04
N GLU A 557 7.28 -16.38 37.71
CA GLU A 557 8.38 -17.32 37.47
C GLU A 557 9.34 -16.85 36.36
N SER A 558 8.81 -16.38 35.23
CA SER A 558 9.57 -15.87 34.09
C SER A 558 10.39 -14.62 34.46
N THR A 559 9.78 -13.67 35.17
CA THR A 559 10.45 -12.46 35.67
C THR A 559 11.53 -12.78 36.71
N LEU A 560 11.24 -13.65 37.68
CA LEU A 560 12.19 -14.05 38.72
C LEU A 560 13.41 -14.76 38.12
N THR A 561 13.17 -15.65 37.14
CA THR A 561 14.23 -16.37 36.41
C THR A 561 15.13 -15.40 35.65
N PHE A 562 14.54 -14.43 34.96
CA PHE A 562 15.29 -13.38 34.27
C PHE A 562 16.13 -12.55 35.26
N ASN A 563 15.52 -12.05 36.34
CA ASN A 563 16.20 -11.21 37.34
C ASN A 563 17.39 -11.92 37.96
N THR A 564 17.20 -13.17 38.38
CA THR A 564 18.26 -13.98 39.00
C THR A 564 19.41 -14.22 38.02
N SER A 565 19.07 -14.58 36.78
CA SER A 565 20.07 -14.84 35.73
C SER A 565 20.83 -13.57 35.34
N PHE A 566 20.13 -12.44 35.25
CA PHE A 566 20.69 -11.15 34.93
C PHE A 566 21.64 -10.66 36.04
N GLU A 567 21.18 -10.66 37.30
CA GLU A 567 21.99 -10.22 38.44
C GLU A 567 23.22 -11.12 38.62
N SER A 568 23.08 -12.44 38.43
CA SER A 568 24.23 -13.36 38.44
C SER A 568 25.24 -13.11 37.31
N SER A 569 24.80 -12.59 36.16
CA SER A 569 25.66 -12.38 34.98
C SER A 569 26.34 -11.00 34.99
N PHE A 570 25.66 -9.97 35.49
CA PHE A 570 26.09 -8.58 35.38
C PHE A 570 26.33 -7.88 36.72
N GLY A 571 25.94 -8.47 37.84
CA GLY A 571 26.16 -7.91 39.18
C GLY A 571 25.28 -6.71 39.53
N GLU A 572 24.23 -6.46 38.75
CA GLU A 572 23.26 -5.38 38.97
C GLU A 572 21.84 -5.84 38.62
N LYS A 573 20.83 -5.14 39.13
CA LYS A 573 19.43 -5.44 38.81
C LYS A 573 19.06 -4.94 37.40
N PRO A 574 18.27 -5.71 36.64
CA PRO A 574 17.83 -5.28 35.32
C PRO A 574 16.80 -4.15 35.39
N ASP A 575 16.60 -3.49 34.25
CA ASP A 575 15.57 -2.50 34.00
C ASP A 575 14.75 -2.92 32.76
N ILE A 576 13.76 -2.11 32.38
CA ILE A 576 12.80 -2.44 31.33
C ILE A 576 13.43 -2.67 29.96
N LEU A 577 14.52 -1.96 29.61
CA LEU A 577 15.17 -2.11 28.31
C LEU A 577 15.84 -3.48 28.17
N GLU A 578 16.53 -3.92 29.22
CA GLU A 578 17.14 -5.24 29.32
C GLU A 578 16.08 -6.33 29.22
N ALA A 579 14.97 -6.20 29.97
CA ALA A 579 13.87 -7.16 29.99
C ALA A 579 13.17 -7.27 28.62
N MET A 580 12.91 -6.14 27.96
CA MET A 580 12.30 -6.12 26.62
C MET A 580 13.20 -6.75 25.56
N ALA A 581 14.50 -6.46 25.61
CA ALA A 581 15.48 -7.03 24.70
C ALA A 581 15.66 -8.54 24.91
N TYR A 582 15.63 -8.96 26.19
CA TYR A 582 15.64 -10.36 26.58
C TYR A 582 14.42 -11.09 25.98
N ASP A 583 13.21 -10.56 26.17
CA ASP A 583 11.99 -11.17 25.65
C ASP A 583 11.97 -11.26 24.11
N ALA A 584 12.33 -10.17 23.42
CA ALA A 584 12.41 -10.16 21.96
C ALA A 584 13.36 -11.26 21.43
N THR A 585 14.51 -11.39 22.09
CA THR A 585 15.52 -12.39 21.71
C THR A 585 15.08 -13.81 22.09
N ARG A 586 14.43 -13.99 23.25
CA ARG A 586 13.91 -15.29 23.70
C ARG A 586 12.83 -15.82 22.78
N MET A 587 11.94 -14.97 22.26
CA MET A 587 10.94 -15.38 21.25
C MET A 587 11.62 -16.03 20.04
N VAL A 588 12.67 -15.40 19.49
CA VAL A 588 13.45 -15.95 18.36
C VAL A 588 14.19 -17.22 18.75
N VAL A 589 14.87 -17.23 19.90
CA VAL A 589 15.61 -18.41 20.40
C VAL A 589 14.69 -19.61 20.61
N ASP A 590 13.49 -19.42 21.16
CA ASP A 590 12.53 -20.49 21.40
C ASP A 590 11.99 -21.06 20.08
N ILE A 591 11.71 -20.20 19.09
CA ILE A 591 11.35 -20.64 17.75
C ILE A 591 12.47 -21.50 17.14
N ILE A 592 13.72 -21.03 17.17
CA ILE A 592 14.89 -21.76 16.64
C ILE A 592 15.04 -23.12 17.33
N LYS A 593 14.89 -23.19 18.66
CA LYS A 593 14.98 -24.44 19.43
C LYS A 593 13.91 -25.47 19.07
N THR A 594 12.76 -25.05 18.55
CA THR A 594 11.71 -25.97 18.10
C THR A 594 11.95 -26.54 16.70
N ASP A 595 13.02 -26.12 16.01
CA ASP A 595 13.37 -26.51 14.63
C ASP A 595 12.26 -26.23 13.60
N LYS A 596 11.34 -25.32 13.93
CA LYS A 596 10.20 -24.90 13.10
C LYS A 596 10.55 -23.79 12.11
N ALA A 597 11.69 -23.13 12.28
CA ALA A 597 12.12 -22.01 11.44
C ALA A 597 13.53 -22.20 10.92
N ARG A 598 13.63 -22.77 9.71
CA ARG A 598 14.89 -22.95 8.98
C ARG A 598 15.09 -21.90 7.89
N SER A 599 14.06 -21.12 7.60
CA SER A 599 14.08 -19.97 6.69
C SER A 599 13.51 -18.71 7.34
N ARG A 600 13.76 -17.55 6.71
CA ARG A 600 13.23 -16.25 7.15
C ARG A 600 11.70 -16.21 7.15
N ILE A 601 11.06 -16.84 6.17
CA ILE A 601 9.59 -16.90 6.11
C ILE A 601 9.00 -17.79 7.19
N GLU A 602 9.60 -18.94 7.47
CA GLU A 602 9.16 -19.79 8.58
C GLU A 602 9.36 -19.10 9.93
N MET A 603 10.43 -18.32 10.08
CA MET A 603 10.65 -17.47 11.25
C MET A 603 9.56 -16.40 11.39
N ARG A 604 9.27 -15.67 10.31
CA ARG A 604 8.15 -14.69 10.24
C ARG A 604 6.83 -15.34 10.66
N ASN A 605 6.47 -16.45 10.03
CA ASN A 605 5.22 -17.16 10.30
C ASN A 605 5.17 -17.66 11.75
N SER A 606 6.29 -18.19 12.26
CA SER A 606 6.38 -18.66 13.64
C SER A 606 6.20 -17.53 14.65
N LEU A 607 6.70 -16.32 14.36
CA LEU A 607 6.48 -15.14 15.19
C LEU A 607 4.99 -14.75 15.24
N PHE A 608 4.27 -14.76 14.12
CA PHE A 608 2.82 -14.53 14.12
C PHE A 608 2.02 -15.64 14.82
N MET A 609 2.50 -16.88 14.77
CA MET A 609 1.88 -18.03 15.44
C MET A 609 2.23 -18.15 16.94
N LEU A 610 2.96 -17.18 17.52
CA LEU A 610 3.20 -17.15 18.96
C LEU A 610 1.90 -16.75 19.70
N GLU A 611 1.09 -17.75 20.05
CA GLU A 611 -0.18 -17.56 20.77
C GLU A 611 0.04 -16.88 22.13
N THR A 612 1.01 -17.35 22.92
CA THR A 612 1.41 -16.73 24.19
C THR A 612 2.86 -17.02 24.53
N PHE A 613 3.63 -15.97 24.78
CA PHE A 613 5.02 -16.02 25.24
C PHE A 613 5.11 -15.49 26.67
N ASP A 614 5.48 -16.36 27.62
CA ASP A 614 5.71 -15.96 29.02
C ASP A 614 7.12 -15.39 29.20
N GLY A 615 7.22 -14.07 29.11
CA GLY A 615 8.47 -13.31 29.17
C GLY A 615 8.69 -12.56 30.49
N ALA A 616 9.89 -12.03 30.65
CA ALA A 616 10.27 -11.18 31.77
C ALA A 616 9.39 -9.93 31.89
N THR A 617 8.88 -9.40 30.78
CA THR A 617 7.97 -8.24 30.70
C THR A 617 6.48 -8.61 30.78
N GLY A 618 6.18 -9.88 31.09
CA GLY A 618 4.83 -10.43 31.18
C GLY A 618 4.44 -11.23 29.95
N MET A 619 3.25 -11.85 30.03
CA MET A 619 2.68 -12.63 28.93
C MET A 619 2.48 -11.73 27.70
N THR A 620 3.04 -12.17 26.59
CA THR A 620 3.13 -11.43 25.34
C THR A 620 2.48 -12.23 24.22
N THR A 621 1.63 -11.60 23.43
CA THR A 621 1.05 -12.18 22.20
C THR A 621 1.38 -11.26 21.03
N VAL A 622 1.77 -11.83 19.89
CA VAL A 622 1.99 -11.05 18.67
C VAL A 622 0.66 -10.82 17.98
N THR A 623 0.36 -9.57 17.65
CA THR A 623 -0.86 -9.17 16.94
C THR A 623 -0.69 -9.35 15.43
N GLU A 624 -1.80 -9.35 14.69
CA GLU A 624 -1.78 -9.45 13.22
C GLU A 624 -1.00 -8.33 12.54
N SER A 625 -0.86 -7.16 13.19
CA SER A 625 -0.05 -6.07 12.64
C SER A 625 1.45 -6.28 12.83
N GLY A 626 1.89 -7.20 13.69
CA GLY A 626 3.30 -7.36 14.09
C GLY A 626 3.68 -6.59 15.36
N ASP A 627 2.76 -5.80 15.94
CA ASP A 627 2.91 -5.29 17.30
C ASP A 627 2.65 -6.40 18.33
N VAL A 628 2.99 -6.18 19.59
CA VAL A 628 2.74 -7.12 20.69
C VAL A 628 1.63 -6.62 21.61
N ASP A 629 0.68 -7.46 22.04
CA ASP A 629 -0.19 -7.19 23.20
C ASP A 629 0.45 -7.81 24.45
N LYS A 630 0.46 -7.09 25.57
CA LYS A 630 1.14 -7.50 26.80
C LYS A 630 0.24 -7.40 28.02
N ILE A 631 0.25 -8.44 28.84
CA ILE A 631 -0.31 -8.39 30.20
C ILE A 631 0.79 -7.89 31.14
N ILE A 632 0.78 -6.58 31.35
CA ILE A 632 1.80 -5.87 32.11
C ILE A 632 1.54 -5.95 33.63
N PHE A 633 2.49 -5.44 34.42
CA PHE A 633 2.40 -5.46 35.88
C PHE A 633 1.45 -4.36 36.35
N ILE A 634 0.62 -4.67 37.36
CA ILE A 634 -0.14 -3.67 38.09
C ILE A 634 0.52 -3.51 39.46
N LEU A 635 0.96 -2.30 39.76
CA LEU A 635 1.67 -1.98 40.98
C LEU A 635 0.78 -1.16 41.91
N THR A 636 1.05 -1.26 43.20
CA THR A 636 0.42 -0.47 44.26
C THR A 636 1.47 0.02 45.25
N VAL A 637 1.21 1.16 45.90
CA VAL A 637 1.96 1.55 47.09
C VAL A 637 1.36 0.85 48.31
N LYS A 638 2.16 0.14 49.10
CA LYS A 638 1.74 -0.45 50.38
C LYS A 638 2.83 -0.25 51.42
N LYS A 639 2.46 0.31 52.57
CA LYS A 639 3.38 0.59 53.69
C LYS A 639 4.61 1.41 53.24
N GLY A 640 4.40 2.35 52.32
CA GLY A 640 5.48 3.17 51.77
C GLY A 640 6.45 2.43 50.83
N GLU A 641 6.06 1.29 50.27
CA GLU A 641 6.84 0.55 49.26
C GLU A 641 5.99 0.29 48.01
N ILE A 642 6.62 0.31 46.82
CA ILE A 642 5.97 -0.10 45.57
C ILE A 642 6.05 -1.62 45.47
N VAL A 643 4.89 -2.26 45.43
CA VAL A 643 4.74 -3.73 45.30
C VAL A 643 3.81 -4.08 44.15
N GLU A 644 3.98 -5.25 43.55
CA GLU A 644 2.99 -5.78 42.61
C GLU A 644 1.70 -6.14 43.37
N VAL A 645 0.55 -5.89 42.76
CA VAL A 645 -0.72 -6.36 43.33
C VAL A 645 -0.73 -7.89 43.30
N GLU A 646 -0.92 -8.53 44.46
CA GLU A 646 -1.12 -9.97 44.53
C GLU A 646 -2.31 -10.33 43.62
N ASP A 647 -2.10 -11.29 42.71
CA ASP A 647 -3.14 -11.93 41.86
C ASP A 647 -3.31 -11.44 40.39
N ALA A 648 -2.25 -10.90 39.78
CA ALA A 648 -2.22 -10.63 38.33
C ALA A 648 -2.35 -11.90 37.45
N GLN A 649 -2.16 -13.10 38.01
CA GLN A 649 -2.37 -14.39 37.32
C GLN A 649 -3.85 -14.62 36.94
N ALA A 650 -4.80 -14.13 37.73
CA ALA A 650 -6.24 -14.37 37.53
C ALA A 650 -6.91 -13.46 36.47
N LEU A 651 -6.14 -12.63 35.73
CA LEU A 651 -6.63 -12.01 34.48
C LEU A 651 -6.84 -13.06 33.37
N HIS A 652 -6.22 -14.23 33.49
CA HIS A 652 -6.34 -15.37 32.58
C HIS A 652 -7.68 -16.09 32.72
N ASP A 653 -8.11 -16.39 33.95
CA ASP A 653 -9.29 -17.22 34.17
C ASP A 653 -10.60 -16.53 33.74
N ALA A 654 -10.65 -15.20 33.76
CA ALA A 654 -11.84 -14.43 33.38
C ALA A 654 -11.93 -14.10 31.88
N SER A 655 -10.80 -14.08 31.14
CA SER A 655 -10.80 -13.84 29.68
C SER A 655 -10.96 -15.13 28.89
N ALA A 656 -10.41 -16.25 29.37
CA ALA A 656 -10.58 -17.58 28.76
C ALA A 656 -12.03 -18.12 28.89
N LEU A 657 -12.84 -17.58 29.81
CA LEU A 657 -14.25 -17.95 30.00
C LEU A 657 -15.24 -17.07 29.20
N LYS A 658 -14.78 -16.13 28.37
CA LYS A 658 -15.66 -15.24 27.58
C LYS A 658 -15.53 -15.36 26.06
N THR A 659 -14.79 -16.35 25.56
CA THR A 659 -14.69 -16.68 24.13
C THR A 659 -15.61 -17.84 23.70
N GLU A 660 -16.60 -18.23 24.50
CA GLU A 660 -17.73 -19.01 23.96
C GLU A 660 -18.66 -18.07 23.17
N GLU A 661 -18.58 -18.26 21.86
CA GLU A 661 -19.47 -17.81 20.80
C GLU A 661 -20.86 -17.40 21.29
N THR A 662 -21.19 -16.11 21.17
CA THR A 662 -22.59 -15.70 21.06
C THR A 662 -22.94 -15.76 19.57
N PRO A 663 -23.81 -16.68 19.11
CA PRO A 663 -24.22 -16.70 17.72
C PRO A 663 -25.02 -15.43 17.44
N LEU A 664 -24.63 -14.68 16.40
CA LEU A 664 -25.49 -13.65 15.81
C LEU A 664 -26.78 -14.32 15.35
N ILE A 665 -27.89 -14.04 16.04
CA ILE A 665 -29.24 -14.35 15.56
C ILE A 665 -29.74 -13.11 14.80
N GLN A 666 -29.92 -13.33 13.49
CA GLN A 666 -30.63 -12.58 12.43
C GLN A 666 -31.03 -11.12 12.64
#